data_AF-A0A9P5KNL1-F1
#
_entry.id   AF-A0A9P5KNL1-F1
#
_cell.length_a   1.000
_cell.length_b   1.000
_cell.length_c   1.000
_cell.angle_alpha   90.00
_cell.angle_beta   90.00
_cell.angle_gamma   90.00
#
_symmetry.space_group_name_H-M   'P 1'
#
loop_
_entity.id
_entity.type
_entity.pdbx_description
1 polymer ?
#
loop_
_entity_poly.entity_id
_entity_poly.type
_entity_poly.pdbx_seq_one_letter_code
_entity_poly.pdbx_strand_id
1 'polypeptide(L)'
;MRTKSLRVVSQLLAQNADIFSLPPVQKSLSERLIDSSSQVRDAAVDIVGKYIVLKPEFAKDFYLIICDRSSDTGLAVRKRVVKLLKDIYNVTDDIQIKIEIADRLVKRVEDEETNISDLAISILTEFFFGPLDIKAKPGDLQYQLLRKSATQTITTILEAVWKRSDRTARLLGQFFDKLFHPVKGIAPDSAKDTVRILVEELTERASEEQDGEVLDKLLGLLAQLVKSNGSFIRQDQLSLLLGYIVDENSSSITPSACLYVLSIFSKSLDLIGPLRPQFLQELQMALLKRLSKFSIREQSEGVPCLWKVLVMRKDIKTIASVGLSCLKAIEPYVKAATAKTLTTADMKLIKLSSLLGNIGRYCEVDEYMSVFKAVQTNKPSSNLAELIVRKHLVFFNSNIPVTVRKVAIQTICNVCTTHPLMFLSKAVLMVNDNIMNGTENEELKITLMKMLIDFLNYEEETANAIAALKSVKKSQEVDLGVFYGVTNKFVNDGASASLMQRYIPKVIEIALSGETDIALTATLLLERIISQGFANPRIAVSTIVALETSRRADISTVAKSMHAKLHDKHESLIESSYVEGVKAAANYRLKLGTNMFDEYDNFSYFYHFMKSSRQSKRKFLLGVTKTLDFRVLDSMKSLASHFWYVVFVANSLSTLHFYSVEEVYTVIHGLDKVLSGTGVSVSNLIEERLEGKTEGVESWEKLARCAVVLHAVWAVRQFIKAAYNVSELKAREFVPSKPGKDPKPATRLAAYANERLNLIRQPNSEEATTMVDMVSPFDNEELNIIRCKTVFEQLSPEEFQDDNILAHNNGNDKGNGESNNINSNNNNGYGVDIGDIARKRSTYSPDPQDDLHKRARYD
;
A
#
# COMPACT_ATOMS: atom_id res chain seq x y z
N MET A 1 -36.85 -2.24 2.04
CA MET A 1 -37.86 -2.28 0.95
C MET A 1 -37.22 -2.57 -0.40
N ARG A 2 -36.31 -1.72 -0.92
CA ARG A 2 -35.62 -1.92 -2.22
C ARG A 2 -35.10 -3.35 -2.49
N THR A 3 -34.33 -3.93 -1.56
CA THR A 3 -33.82 -5.31 -1.71
C THR A 3 -34.93 -6.37 -1.72
N LYS A 4 -36.02 -6.16 -0.98
CA LYS A 4 -37.19 -7.07 -1.00
C LYS A 4 -37.92 -6.99 -2.35
N SER A 5 -38.09 -5.79 -2.89
CA SER A 5 -38.66 -5.58 -4.23
C SER A 5 -37.83 -6.28 -5.31
N LEU A 6 -36.50 -6.16 -5.26
CA LEU A 6 -35.61 -6.87 -6.19
C LEU A 6 -35.74 -8.39 -6.08
N ARG A 7 -35.93 -8.96 -4.88
CA ARG A 7 -36.19 -10.40 -4.74
C ARG A 7 -37.48 -10.84 -5.43
N VAL A 8 -38.56 -10.04 -5.33
CA VAL A 8 -39.82 -10.31 -6.04
C VAL A 8 -39.61 -10.22 -7.55
N VAL A 9 -38.89 -9.20 -8.01
CA VAL A 9 -38.51 -9.05 -9.43
C VAL A 9 -37.70 -10.25 -9.93
N SER A 10 -36.79 -10.79 -9.12
CA SER A 10 -36.05 -12.03 -9.45
C SER A 10 -36.96 -13.25 -9.61
N GLN A 11 -38.05 -13.33 -8.84
CA GLN A 11 -39.04 -14.42 -8.98
C GLN A 11 -39.86 -14.27 -10.25
N LEU A 12 -40.22 -13.03 -10.64
CA LEU A 12 -40.91 -12.75 -11.90
C LEU A 12 -40.04 -13.14 -13.11
N LEU A 13 -38.72 -12.87 -13.03
CA LEU A 13 -37.77 -13.28 -14.06
C LEU A 13 -37.81 -14.80 -14.31
N ALA A 14 -37.92 -15.58 -13.24
CA ALA A 14 -37.99 -17.04 -13.36
C ALA A 14 -39.29 -17.54 -14.01
N GLN A 15 -40.34 -16.71 -14.06
CA GLN A 15 -41.62 -17.04 -14.68
C GLN A 15 -41.71 -16.55 -16.13
N ASN A 16 -41.22 -15.33 -16.41
CA ASN A 16 -41.22 -14.76 -17.75
C ASN A 16 -40.02 -13.82 -17.96
N ALA A 17 -39.07 -14.25 -18.78
CA ALA A 17 -37.86 -13.48 -19.10
C ALA A 17 -38.11 -12.31 -20.06
N ASP A 18 -39.18 -12.31 -20.84
CA ASP A 18 -39.45 -11.27 -21.85
C ASP A 18 -39.74 -9.90 -21.23
N ILE A 19 -40.23 -9.88 -19.98
CA ILE A 19 -40.47 -8.64 -19.23
C ILE A 19 -39.18 -7.83 -19.07
N PHE A 20 -38.03 -8.50 -18.96
CA PHE A 20 -36.72 -7.87 -18.80
C PHE A 20 -36.11 -7.39 -20.12
N SER A 21 -36.72 -7.73 -21.26
CA SER A 21 -36.38 -7.17 -22.57
C SER A 21 -37.00 -5.78 -22.78
N LEU A 22 -37.92 -5.34 -21.92
CA LEU A 22 -38.55 -4.01 -22.00
C LEU A 22 -37.54 -2.91 -21.61
N PRO A 23 -37.34 -1.87 -22.45
CA PRO A 23 -36.36 -0.81 -22.19
C PRO A 23 -36.51 -0.10 -20.83
N PRO A 24 -37.72 0.19 -20.31
CA PRO A 24 -37.88 0.79 -18.99
C PRO A 24 -37.35 -0.09 -17.85
N VAL A 25 -37.52 -1.41 -17.98
CA VAL A 25 -37.06 -2.38 -16.98
C VAL A 25 -35.53 -2.47 -17.02
N GLN A 26 -34.94 -2.54 -18.22
CA GLN A 26 -33.49 -2.54 -18.40
C GLN A 26 -32.85 -1.28 -17.82
N LYS A 27 -33.41 -0.10 -18.12
CA LYS A 27 -32.95 1.17 -17.56
C LYS A 27 -33.00 1.17 -16.02
N SER A 28 -34.13 0.75 -15.45
CA SER A 28 -34.28 0.69 -13.99
C SER A 28 -33.29 -0.29 -13.34
N LEU A 29 -33.04 -1.43 -13.98
CA LEU A 29 -32.09 -2.43 -13.48
C LEU A 29 -30.65 -1.91 -13.54
N SER A 30 -30.27 -1.22 -14.62
CA SER A 30 -28.98 -0.54 -14.75
C SER A 30 -28.77 0.53 -13.67
N GLU A 31 -29.79 1.33 -13.35
CA GLU A 31 -29.73 2.29 -12.25
C GLU A 31 -29.56 1.61 -10.88
N ARG A 32 -30.10 0.39 -10.69
CA ARG A 32 -29.93 -0.35 -9.44
C ARG A 32 -28.54 -0.99 -9.30
N LEU A 33 -27.84 -1.26 -10.40
CA LEU A 33 -26.44 -1.73 -10.37
C LEU A 33 -25.50 -0.66 -9.78
N ILE A 34 -25.86 0.62 -9.85
CA ILE A 34 -25.07 1.75 -9.32
C ILE A 34 -25.67 2.36 -8.05
N ASP A 35 -26.60 1.65 -7.38
CA ASP A 35 -27.26 2.12 -6.16
C ASP A 35 -26.26 2.38 -5.03
N SER A 36 -26.54 3.34 -4.14
CA SER A 36 -25.67 3.65 -2.99
C SER A 36 -25.48 2.47 -2.02
N SER A 37 -26.47 1.57 -1.92
CA SER A 37 -26.43 0.40 -1.05
C SER A 37 -25.80 -0.82 -1.74
N SER A 38 -24.73 -1.37 -1.16
CA SER A 38 -24.07 -2.59 -1.66
C SER A 38 -25.01 -3.81 -1.70
N GLN A 39 -25.97 -3.92 -0.78
CA GLN A 39 -26.96 -5.01 -0.78
C GLN A 39 -27.93 -4.92 -1.96
N VAL A 40 -28.27 -3.69 -2.38
CA VAL A 40 -29.14 -3.46 -3.54
C VAL A 40 -28.37 -3.78 -4.82
N ARG A 41 -27.11 -3.35 -4.91
CA ARG A 41 -26.22 -3.69 -6.03
C ARG A 41 -26.01 -5.21 -6.15
N ASP A 42 -25.76 -5.92 -5.05
CA ASP A 42 -25.61 -7.38 -5.05
C ASP A 42 -26.86 -8.09 -5.60
N ALA A 43 -28.05 -7.68 -5.14
CA ALA A 43 -29.31 -8.22 -5.62
C ALA A 43 -29.57 -7.89 -7.09
N ALA A 44 -29.20 -6.70 -7.55
CA ALA A 44 -29.31 -6.31 -8.96
C ALA A 44 -28.38 -7.16 -9.85
N VAL A 45 -27.12 -7.37 -9.45
CA VAL A 45 -26.17 -8.24 -10.17
C VAL A 45 -26.70 -9.68 -10.25
N ASP A 46 -27.33 -10.20 -9.20
CA ASP A 46 -27.94 -11.54 -9.22
C ASP A 46 -29.05 -11.67 -10.27
N ILE A 47 -29.93 -10.66 -10.36
CA ILE A 47 -31.04 -10.64 -11.31
C ILE A 47 -30.51 -10.55 -12.74
N VAL A 48 -29.57 -9.63 -12.98
CA VAL A 48 -28.93 -9.47 -14.29
C VAL A 48 -28.23 -10.77 -14.70
N GLY A 49 -27.55 -11.43 -13.76
CA GLY A 49 -26.89 -12.70 -14.05
C GLY A 49 -27.86 -13.80 -14.49
N LYS A 50 -28.96 -13.98 -13.74
CA LYS A 50 -30.03 -14.90 -14.13
C LYS A 50 -30.63 -14.54 -15.49
N TYR A 51 -30.80 -13.24 -15.77
CA TYR A 51 -31.37 -12.78 -17.03
C TYR A 51 -30.45 -13.08 -18.21
N ILE A 52 -29.15 -12.83 -18.09
CA ILE A 52 -28.16 -13.10 -19.15
C ILE A 52 -28.06 -14.61 -19.44
N VAL A 53 -28.15 -15.47 -18.41
CA VAL A 53 -28.18 -16.93 -18.60
C VAL A 53 -29.42 -17.36 -19.41
N LEU A 54 -30.57 -16.71 -19.21
CA LEU A 54 -31.80 -17.00 -19.94
C LEU A 54 -31.80 -16.40 -21.35
N LYS A 55 -31.24 -15.20 -21.52
CA LYS A 55 -31.16 -14.49 -22.79
C LYS A 55 -29.74 -13.95 -23.06
N PRO A 56 -28.84 -14.81 -23.59
CA PRO A 56 -27.47 -14.47 -23.97
C PRO A 56 -27.29 -13.21 -24.83
N GLU A 57 -28.26 -12.93 -25.69
CA GLU A 57 -28.24 -11.78 -26.61
C GLU A 57 -28.09 -10.42 -25.91
N PHE A 58 -28.61 -10.29 -24.69
CA PHE A 58 -28.50 -9.05 -23.89
C PHE A 58 -27.19 -8.95 -23.09
N ALA A 59 -26.29 -9.95 -23.16
CA ALA A 59 -24.99 -9.85 -22.50
C ALA A 59 -24.20 -8.62 -22.95
N LYS A 60 -24.33 -8.25 -24.25
CA LYS A 60 -23.64 -7.09 -24.85
C LYS A 60 -24.09 -5.75 -24.27
N ASP A 61 -25.31 -5.67 -23.74
CA ASP A 61 -25.86 -4.42 -23.22
C ASP A 61 -25.43 -4.17 -21.76
N PHE A 62 -25.19 -5.24 -20.99
CA PHE A 62 -24.89 -5.15 -19.57
C PHE A 62 -23.43 -5.40 -19.20
N TYR A 63 -22.62 -6.07 -20.05
CA TYR A 63 -21.28 -6.52 -19.65
C TYR A 63 -20.38 -5.39 -19.17
N LEU A 64 -20.43 -4.20 -19.78
CA LEU A 64 -19.58 -3.08 -19.40
C LEU A 64 -19.92 -2.57 -17.99
N ILE A 65 -21.21 -2.42 -17.68
CA ILE A 65 -21.69 -2.01 -16.35
C ILE A 65 -21.29 -3.05 -15.30
N ILE A 66 -21.43 -4.34 -15.62
CA ILE A 66 -21.03 -5.44 -14.74
C ILE A 66 -19.51 -5.42 -14.51
N CYS A 67 -18.72 -5.25 -15.58
CA CYS A 67 -17.27 -5.09 -15.52
C CYS A 67 -16.85 -3.95 -14.59
N ASP A 68 -17.54 -2.81 -14.64
CA ASP A 68 -17.27 -1.68 -13.73
C ASP A 68 -17.68 -1.93 -12.27
N ARG A 69 -18.45 -2.99 -11.99
CA ARG A 69 -18.74 -3.46 -10.63
C ARG A 69 -17.73 -4.49 -10.12
N SER A 70 -16.72 -4.88 -10.91
CA SER A 70 -15.64 -5.75 -10.40
C SER A 70 -14.86 -5.08 -9.27
N SER A 71 -14.73 -3.75 -9.32
CA SER A 71 -14.02 -2.91 -8.34
C SER A 71 -14.96 -2.27 -7.31
N ASP A 72 -16.10 -2.91 -7.01
CA ASP A 72 -17.08 -2.41 -6.03
C ASP A 72 -16.52 -2.38 -4.60
N THR A 73 -17.06 -1.49 -3.76
CA THR A 73 -16.70 -1.41 -2.34
C THR A 73 -17.29 -2.54 -1.51
N GLY A 74 -18.35 -3.20 -1.99
CA GLY A 74 -18.99 -4.33 -1.34
C GLY A 74 -18.37 -5.67 -1.74
N LEU A 75 -17.78 -6.38 -0.78
CA LEU A 75 -17.20 -7.73 -0.95
C LEU A 75 -18.16 -8.72 -1.64
N ALA A 76 -19.44 -8.76 -1.23
CA ALA A 76 -20.44 -9.65 -1.83
C ALA A 76 -20.70 -9.34 -3.31
N VAL A 77 -20.75 -8.04 -3.65
CA VAL A 77 -20.93 -7.56 -5.02
C VAL A 77 -19.74 -8.01 -5.87
N ARG A 78 -18.50 -7.73 -5.43
CA ARG A 78 -17.29 -8.14 -6.16
C ARG A 78 -17.28 -9.66 -6.42
N LYS A 79 -17.54 -10.47 -5.39
CA LYS A 79 -17.59 -11.94 -5.51
C LYS A 79 -18.64 -12.41 -6.51
N ARG A 80 -19.83 -11.80 -6.51
CA ARG A 80 -20.90 -12.16 -7.45
C ARG A 80 -20.58 -11.72 -8.88
N VAL A 81 -20.04 -10.52 -9.05
CA VAL A 81 -19.60 -10.01 -10.35
C VAL A 81 -18.55 -10.92 -10.96
N VAL A 82 -17.51 -11.31 -10.19
CA VAL A 82 -16.46 -12.23 -10.67
C VAL A 82 -17.04 -13.55 -11.18
N LYS A 83 -18.04 -14.12 -10.49
CA LYS A 83 -18.75 -15.32 -10.95
C LYS A 83 -19.57 -15.07 -12.20
N LEU A 84 -20.32 -13.95 -12.25
CA LEU A 84 -21.12 -13.61 -13.42
C LEU A 84 -20.26 -13.36 -14.66
N LEU A 85 -19.09 -12.73 -14.50
CA LEU A 85 -18.12 -12.57 -15.58
C LEU A 85 -17.66 -13.92 -16.16
N LYS A 86 -17.53 -14.96 -15.32
CA LYS A 86 -17.30 -16.34 -15.77
C LYS A 86 -18.41 -16.81 -16.70
N ASP A 87 -19.65 -16.67 -16.25
CA ASP A 87 -20.82 -17.14 -17.00
C ASP A 87 -20.95 -16.40 -18.34
N ILE A 88 -20.77 -15.07 -18.35
CA ILE A 88 -20.81 -14.25 -19.58
C ILE A 88 -19.71 -14.66 -20.55
N TYR A 89 -18.49 -14.89 -20.07
CA TYR A 89 -17.35 -15.28 -20.91
C TYR A 89 -17.61 -16.59 -21.66
N ASN A 90 -18.27 -17.55 -21.02
CA ASN A 90 -18.58 -18.86 -21.61
C ASN A 90 -19.74 -18.81 -22.62
N VAL A 91 -20.59 -17.78 -22.55
CA VAL A 91 -21.79 -17.64 -23.39
C VAL A 91 -21.52 -16.77 -24.63
N THR A 92 -20.56 -15.85 -24.56
CA THR A 92 -20.23 -14.94 -25.66
C THR A 92 -19.16 -15.52 -26.59
N ASP A 93 -19.30 -15.27 -27.90
CA ASP A 93 -18.23 -15.50 -28.89
C ASP A 93 -17.47 -14.21 -29.24
N ASP A 94 -17.91 -13.06 -28.72
CA ASP A 94 -17.32 -11.76 -29.01
C ASP A 94 -15.97 -11.59 -28.30
N ILE A 95 -14.90 -11.53 -29.09
CA ILE A 95 -13.53 -11.42 -28.58
C ILE A 95 -13.30 -10.15 -27.77
N GLN A 96 -13.97 -9.03 -28.11
CA GLN A 96 -13.81 -7.77 -27.39
C GLN A 96 -14.40 -7.84 -25.98
N ILE A 97 -15.54 -8.54 -25.84
CA ILE A 97 -16.15 -8.80 -24.55
C ILE A 97 -15.24 -9.71 -23.72
N LYS A 98 -14.66 -10.75 -24.32
CA LYS A 98 -13.70 -11.64 -23.64
C LYS A 98 -12.45 -10.89 -23.15
N ILE A 99 -11.91 -9.97 -23.96
CA ILE A 99 -10.77 -9.11 -23.58
C ILE A 99 -11.14 -8.20 -22.41
N GLU A 100 -12.31 -7.55 -22.44
CA GLU A 100 -12.76 -6.68 -21.35
C GLU A 100 -12.91 -7.47 -20.05
N ILE A 101 -13.56 -8.63 -20.09
CA ILE A 101 -13.75 -9.51 -18.93
C ILE A 101 -12.39 -9.95 -18.37
N ALA A 102 -11.48 -10.41 -19.23
CA ALA A 102 -10.15 -10.85 -18.82
C ALA A 102 -9.35 -9.71 -18.14
N ASP A 103 -9.38 -8.49 -18.68
CA ASP A 103 -8.73 -7.33 -18.06
C ASP A 103 -9.29 -7.01 -16.67
N ARG A 104 -10.62 -7.08 -16.48
CA ARG A 104 -11.23 -6.86 -15.16
C ARG A 104 -10.88 -7.94 -14.15
N LEU A 105 -10.82 -9.20 -14.58
CA LEU A 105 -10.43 -10.32 -13.71
C LEU A 105 -8.94 -10.27 -13.36
N VAL A 106 -8.04 -9.91 -14.30
CA VAL A 106 -6.61 -9.71 -14.01
C VAL A 106 -6.42 -8.61 -12.96
N LYS A 107 -7.22 -7.54 -13.02
CA LYS A 107 -7.24 -6.48 -11.99
C LYS A 107 -7.73 -6.96 -10.61
N ARG A 108 -8.28 -8.17 -10.48
CA ARG A 108 -8.70 -8.81 -9.22
C ARG A 108 -7.73 -9.86 -8.70
N VAL A 109 -6.63 -10.13 -9.41
CA VAL A 109 -5.54 -11.01 -8.92
C VAL A 109 -4.88 -10.47 -7.65
N GLU A 110 -4.94 -9.15 -7.46
CA GLU A 110 -4.52 -8.41 -6.26
C GLU A 110 -5.72 -7.66 -5.70
N ASP A 111 -6.64 -8.40 -5.07
CA ASP A 111 -7.77 -7.85 -4.31
C ASP A 111 -7.42 -7.78 -2.82
N GLU A 112 -8.06 -6.86 -2.09
CA GLU A 112 -7.94 -6.75 -0.62
C GLU A 112 -8.32 -8.06 0.08
N GLU A 113 -9.26 -8.80 -0.52
CA GLU A 113 -9.79 -10.05 0.01
C GLU A 113 -9.21 -11.24 -0.75
N THR A 114 -8.42 -12.07 -0.05
CA THR A 114 -7.72 -13.23 -0.63
C THR A 114 -8.67 -14.17 -1.37
N ASN A 115 -9.87 -14.41 -0.82
CA ASN A 115 -10.89 -15.25 -1.44
C ASN A 115 -11.36 -14.77 -2.82
N ILE A 116 -11.37 -13.45 -3.08
CA ILE A 116 -11.67 -12.90 -4.41
C ILE A 116 -10.48 -13.15 -5.33
N SER A 117 -9.27 -12.90 -4.84
CA SER A 117 -8.06 -13.10 -5.63
C SER A 117 -7.90 -14.56 -6.08
N ASP A 118 -8.16 -15.52 -5.20
CA ASP A 118 -8.09 -16.95 -5.51
C ASP A 118 -9.17 -17.37 -6.50
N LEU A 119 -10.39 -16.82 -6.36
CA LEU A 119 -11.47 -17.05 -7.31
C LEU A 119 -11.13 -16.49 -8.70
N ALA A 120 -10.59 -15.27 -8.78
CA ALA A 120 -10.17 -14.66 -10.04
C ALA A 120 -9.06 -15.47 -10.72
N ILE A 121 -8.06 -15.92 -9.95
CA ILE A 121 -6.98 -16.79 -10.45
C ILE A 121 -7.56 -18.10 -10.97
N SER A 122 -8.46 -18.74 -10.22
CA SER A 122 -9.09 -20.00 -10.64
C SER A 122 -9.88 -19.84 -11.95
N ILE A 123 -10.66 -18.77 -12.11
CA ILE A 123 -11.43 -18.50 -13.32
C ILE A 123 -10.52 -18.20 -14.51
N LEU A 124 -9.51 -17.35 -14.34
CA LEU A 124 -8.52 -17.06 -15.39
C LEU A 124 -7.74 -18.30 -15.81
N THR A 125 -7.45 -19.19 -14.85
CA THR A 125 -6.80 -20.48 -15.15
C THR A 125 -7.70 -21.35 -16.03
N GLU A 126 -9.00 -21.39 -15.75
CA GLU A 126 -9.97 -22.12 -16.57
C GLU A 126 -10.11 -21.49 -17.96
N PHE A 127 -10.14 -20.16 -18.08
CA PHE A 127 -10.25 -19.47 -19.37
C PHE A 127 -9.05 -19.71 -20.29
N PHE A 128 -7.83 -19.63 -19.75
CA PHE A 128 -6.61 -19.68 -20.56
C PHE A 128 -6.01 -21.08 -20.65
N PHE A 129 -6.26 -21.93 -19.65
CA PHE A 129 -5.59 -23.23 -19.50
C PHE A 129 -6.55 -24.36 -19.16
N GLY A 130 -7.87 -24.12 -19.26
CA GLY A 130 -8.88 -25.16 -19.08
C GLY A 130 -8.78 -26.25 -20.17
N PRO A 131 -9.29 -27.46 -19.88
CA PRO A 131 -9.36 -28.51 -20.88
C PRO A 131 -10.25 -28.04 -22.04
N LEU A 132 -9.70 -28.06 -23.26
CA LEU A 132 -10.51 -27.84 -24.44
C LEU A 132 -11.48 -29.02 -24.57
N ASP A 133 -12.78 -28.76 -24.73
CA ASP A 133 -13.82 -29.78 -24.91
C ASP A 133 -13.72 -30.42 -26.31
N ILE A 134 -12.59 -31.10 -26.55
CA ILE A 134 -12.28 -31.73 -27.83
C ILE A 134 -12.56 -33.22 -27.69
N LYS A 135 -13.62 -33.68 -28.35
CA LYS A 135 -14.00 -35.10 -28.41
C LYS A 135 -12.99 -35.98 -29.18
N ALA A 136 -12.07 -35.37 -29.93
CA ALA A 136 -11.01 -36.03 -30.70
C ALA A 136 -9.81 -36.43 -29.82
N LYS A 137 -9.07 -37.47 -30.21
CA LYS A 137 -7.93 -37.96 -29.43
C LYS A 137 -6.71 -37.05 -29.64
N PRO A 138 -5.76 -36.98 -28.68
CA PRO A 138 -4.58 -36.11 -28.76
C PRO A 138 -3.67 -36.30 -29.99
N GLY A 139 -3.80 -37.42 -30.72
CA GLY A 139 -3.05 -37.71 -31.95
C GLY A 139 -3.77 -37.34 -33.25
N ASP A 140 -5.04 -36.92 -33.19
CA ASP A 140 -5.81 -36.58 -34.39
C ASP A 140 -5.43 -35.19 -34.91
N LEU A 141 -5.29 -35.04 -36.23
CA LEU A 141 -4.99 -33.75 -36.87
C LEU A 141 -6.04 -32.69 -36.50
N GLN A 142 -7.30 -33.10 -36.39
CA GLN A 142 -8.41 -32.23 -35.97
C GLN A 142 -8.21 -31.70 -34.53
N TYR A 143 -7.72 -32.53 -33.61
CA TYR A 143 -7.40 -32.12 -32.24
C TYR A 143 -6.30 -31.06 -32.23
N GLN A 144 -5.24 -31.27 -33.04
CA GLN A 144 -4.12 -30.34 -33.12
C GLN A 144 -4.52 -28.98 -33.72
N LEU A 145 -5.35 -28.97 -34.77
CA LEU A 145 -5.84 -27.75 -35.40
C LEU A 145 -6.77 -26.93 -34.49
N LEU A 146 -7.72 -27.59 -33.82
CA LEU A 146 -8.62 -26.95 -32.85
C LEU A 146 -7.84 -26.39 -31.67
N ARG A 147 -6.84 -27.15 -31.17
CA ARG A 147 -5.96 -26.69 -30.10
C ARG A 147 -5.14 -25.47 -30.53
N LYS A 148 -4.57 -25.48 -31.75
CA LYS A 148 -3.83 -24.32 -32.29
C LYS A 148 -4.73 -23.09 -32.41
N SER A 149 -5.94 -23.24 -32.96
CA SER A 149 -6.91 -22.13 -33.08
C SER A 149 -7.37 -21.58 -31.71
N ALA A 150 -7.60 -22.45 -30.74
CA ALA A 150 -7.93 -22.03 -29.37
C ALA A 150 -6.75 -21.28 -28.73
N THR A 151 -5.52 -21.80 -28.86
CA THR A 151 -4.32 -21.13 -28.38
C THR A 151 -4.13 -19.77 -29.04
N GLN A 152 -4.37 -19.64 -30.34
CA GLN A 152 -4.32 -18.35 -31.04
C GLN A 152 -5.29 -17.33 -30.46
N THR A 153 -6.52 -17.76 -30.16
CA THR A 153 -7.53 -16.89 -29.52
C THR A 153 -7.06 -16.45 -28.14
N ILE A 154 -6.52 -17.37 -27.34
CA ILE A 154 -5.95 -17.06 -26.01
C ILE A 154 -4.78 -16.08 -26.14
N THR A 155 -3.88 -16.28 -27.11
CA THR A 155 -2.76 -15.37 -27.40
C THR A 155 -3.27 -13.96 -27.66
N THR A 156 -4.26 -13.80 -28.54
CA THR A 156 -4.86 -12.49 -28.86
C THR A 156 -5.47 -11.83 -27.63
N ILE A 157 -6.13 -12.59 -26.76
CA ILE A 157 -6.71 -12.04 -25.52
C ILE A 157 -5.61 -11.59 -24.56
N LEU A 158 -4.63 -12.44 -24.28
CA LEU A 158 -3.53 -12.13 -23.37
C LEU A 158 -2.71 -10.94 -23.86
N GLU A 159 -2.44 -10.88 -25.16
CA GLU A 159 -1.78 -9.77 -25.80
C GLU A 159 -2.59 -8.47 -25.63
N ALA A 160 -3.88 -8.48 -25.95
CA ALA A 160 -4.73 -7.29 -25.81
C ALA A 160 -4.83 -6.81 -24.35
N VAL A 161 -4.90 -7.73 -23.38
CA VAL A 161 -4.92 -7.41 -21.95
C VAL A 161 -3.59 -6.84 -21.49
N TRP A 162 -2.47 -7.42 -21.91
CA TRP A 162 -1.13 -6.93 -21.58
C TRP A 162 -0.90 -5.51 -22.11
N LYS A 163 -1.38 -5.22 -23.33
CA LYS A 163 -1.26 -3.91 -23.99
C LYS A 163 -2.02 -2.76 -23.31
N ARG A 164 -2.99 -3.04 -22.42
CA ARG A 164 -3.84 -1.97 -21.85
C ARG A 164 -3.11 -1.03 -20.91
N SER A 165 -2.24 -1.54 -20.05
CA SER A 165 -1.47 -0.71 -19.11
C SER A 165 -0.32 -1.49 -18.47
N ASP A 166 0.74 -0.78 -18.06
CA ASP A 166 1.86 -1.35 -17.30
C ASP A 166 1.42 -2.01 -15.98
N ARG A 167 0.33 -1.52 -15.38
CA ARG A 167 -0.27 -2.13 -14.18
C ARG A 167 -0.87 -3.50 -14.51
N THR A 168 -1.68 -3.59 -15.57
CA THR A 168 -2.28 -4.85 -16.01
C THR A 168 -1.20 -5.86 -16.39
N ALA A 169 -0.16 -5.44 -17.10
CA ALA A 169 1.00 -6.29 -17.43
C ALA A 169 1.63 -6.89 -16.16
N ARG A 170 1.93 -6.06 -15.15
CA ARG A 170 2.47 -6.54 -13.84
C ARG A 170 1.54 -7.53 -13.13
N LEU A 171 0.24 -7.26 -13.09
CA LEU A 171 -0.75 -8.13 -12.46
C LEU A 171 -0.88 -9.48 -13.19
N LEU A 172 -0.80 -9.47 -14.52
CA LEU A 172 -0.74 -10.69 -15.31
C LEU A 172 0.54 -11.48 -15.00
N GLY A 173 1.65 -10.79 -14.68
CA GLY A 173 2.92 -11.42 -14.30
C GLY A 173 2.81 -12.12 -12.96
N GLN A 174 2.20 -11.46 -11.97
CA GLN A 174 1.88 -12.06 -10.69
C GLN A 174 0.95 -13.27 -10.82
N PHE A 175 -0.02 -13.23 -11.75
CA PHE A 175 -0.88 -14.37 -12.05
C PHE A 175 -0.06 -15.56 -12.57
N PHE A 176 0.82 -15.34 -13.56
CA PHE A 176 1.70 -16.38 -14.06
C PHE A 176 2.66 -16.91 -13.00
N ASP A 177 3.22 -16.04 -12.14
CA ASP A 177 4.08 -16.44 -11.03
C ASP A 177 3.31 -17.34 -10.05
N LYS A 178 2.10 -16.96 -9.62
CA LYS A 178 1.27 -17.79 -8.73
C LYS A 178 0.96 -19.16 -9.32
N LEU A 179 0.75 -19.25 -10.64
CA LEU A 179 0.42 -20.51 -11.31
C LEU A 179 1.62 -21.40 -11.61
N PHE A 180 2.67 -20.82 -12.16
CA PHE A 180 3.75 -21.57 -12.81
C PHE A 180 5.08 -21.55 -12.07
N HIS A 181 5.17 -20.85 -10.92
CA HIS A 181 6.40 -20.82 -10.12
C HIS A 181 6.96 -22.23 -9.91
N PRO A 182 8.27 -22.46 -10.15
CA PRO A 182 8.86 -23.80 -10.23
C PRO A 182 8.64 -24.66 -8.97
N VAL A 183 8.49 -24.03 -7.80
CA VAL A 183 8.31 -24.72 -6.51
C VAL A 183 6.92 -24.54 -5.89
N LYS A 184 6.23 -23.44 -6.20
CA LYS A 184 5.00 -23.02 -5.50
C LYS A 184 3.77 -22.98 -6.42
N GLY A 185 3.98 -23.25 -7.71
CA GLY A 185 2.93 -23.19 -8.72
C GLY A 185 1.84 -24.21 -8.47
N ILE A 186 0.59 -23.78 -8.65
CA ILE A 186 -0.61 -24.57 -8.41
C ILE A 186 -1.15 -25.18 -9.73
N ALA A 187 -0.52 -24.86 -10.87
CA ALA A 187 -1.01 -25.25 -12.19
C ALA A 187 -0.95 -26.77 -12.45
N PRO A 188 -2.01 -27.36 -13.05
CA PRO A 188 -2.01 -28.75 -13.49
C PRO A 188 -1.07 -28.96 -14.69
N ASP A 189 -0.66 -30.20 -14.95
CA ASP A 189 0.28 -30.49 -16.04
C ASP A 189 -0.31 -30.17 -17.44
N SER A 190 -1.63 -30.28 -17.61
CA SER A 190 -2.33 -29.86 -18.84
C SER A 190 -2.19 -28.36 -19.13
N ALA A 191 -2.15 -27.54 -18.08
CA ALA A 191 -1.92 -26.11 -18.22
C ALA A 191 -0.47 -25.83 -18.66
N LYS A 192 0.51 -26.57 -18.11
CA LYS A 192 1.92 -26.46 -18.52
C LYS A 192 2.12 -26.82 -19.99
N ASP A 193 1.43 -27.85 -20.48
CA ASP A 193 1.47 -28.21 -21.91
C ASP A 193 0.88 -27.12 -22.81
N THR A 194 -0.21 -26.49 -22.37
CA THR A 194 -0.85 -25.40 -23.11
C THR A 194 0.04 -24.17 -23.14
N VAL A 195 0.76 -23.86 -22.06
CA VAL A 195 1.76 -22.79 -22.04
C VAL A 195 2.92 -23.09 -22.99
N ARG A 196 3.40 -24.33 -23.09
CA ARG A 196 4.47 -24.69 -24.04
C ARG A 196 4.07 -24.38 -25.49
N ILE A 197 2.83 -24.69 -25.86
CA ILE A 197 2.29 -24.39 -27.19
C ILE A 197 2.10 -22.87 -27.37
N LEU A 198 1.64 -22.18 -26.32
CA LEU A 198 1.51 -20.72 -26.33
C LEU A 198 2.85 -20.01 -26.56
N VAL A 199 3.92 -20.50 -25.91
CA VAL A 199 5.30 -20.00 -26.07
C VAL A 199 5.80 -20.22 -27.50
N GLU A 200 5.49 -21.36 -28.10
CA GLU A 200 5.83 -21.67 -29.48
C GLU A 200 5.11 -20.74 -30.47
N GLU A 201 3.78 -20.60 -30.35
CA GLU A 201 2.99 -19.67 -31.17
C GLU A 201 3.43 -18.21 -31.02
N LEU A 202 3.74 -17.76 -29.80
CA LEU A 202 4.26 -16.40 -29.55
C LEU A 202 5.63 -16.18 -30.19
N THR A 203 6.48 -17.20 -30.20
CA THR A 203 7.81 -17.12 -30.82
C THR A 203 7.71 -17.11 -32.34
N GLU A 204 6.86 -17.96 -32.93
CA GLU A 204 6.55 -17.96 -34.36
C GLU A 204 6.00 -16.61 -34.80
N ARG A 205 4.97 -16.08 -34.12
CA ARG A 205 4.42 -14.74 -34.41
C ARG A 205 5.45 -13.63 -34.30
N ALA A 206 6.27 -13.65 -33.26
CA ALA A 206 7.32 -12.64 -33.10
C ALA A 206 8.31 -12.68 -34.28
N SER A 207 8.61 -13.87 -34.82
CA SER A 207 9.52 -14.05 -35.96
C SER A 207 8.97 -13.54 -37.29
N GLU A 208 7.65 -13.56 -37.46
CA GLU A 208 6.96 -13.11 -38.68
C GLU A 208 6.62 -11.61 -38.67
N GLU A 209 6.57 -11.00 -37.48
CA GLU A 209 6.10 -9.63 -37.30
C GLU A 209 7.12 -8.57 -37.74
N GLN A 210 6.64 -7.57 -38.48
CA GLN A 210 7.47 -6.48 -39.02
C GLN A 210 7.28 -5.16 -38.25
N ASP A 211 6.14 -4.98 -37.57
CA ASP A 211 5.88 -3.81 -36.73
C ASP A 211 6.62 -3.91 -35.38
N GLY A 212 7.57 -2.99 -35.16
CA GLY A 212 8.38 -2.95 -33.95
C GLY A 212 7.58 -2.73 -32.66
N GLU A 213 6.44 -2.02 -32.71
CA GLU A 213 5.62 -1.78 -31.51
C GLU A 213 4.84 -3.04 -31.12
N VAL A 214 4.33 -3.78 -32.10
CA VAL A 214 3.65 -5.06 -31.88
C VAL A 214 4.65 -6.12 -31.41
N LEU A 215 5.83 -6.17 -32.04
CA LEU A 215 6.92 -7.05 -31.66
C LEU A 215 7.35 -6.87 -30.20
N ASP A 216 7.51 -5.62 -29.74
CA ASP A 216 7.82 -5.30 -28.35
C ASP A 216 6.81 -5.89 -27.37
N LYS A 217 5.52 -5.80 -27.72
CA LYS A 217 4.42 -6.27 -26.88
C LYS A 217 4.34 -7.80 -26.84
N LEU A 218 4.56 -8.46 -27.97
CA LEU A 218 4.63 -9.92 -28.06
C LEU A 218 5.81 -10.47 -27.25
N LEU A 219 7.00 -9.89 -27.41
CA LEU A 219 8.19 -10.27 -26.66
C LEU A 219 8.07 -9.95 -25.17
N GLY A 220 7.39 -8.85 -24.82
CA GLY A 220 7.07 -8.51 -23.43
C GLY A 220 6.20 -9.55 -22.74
N LEU A 221 5.13 -10.01 -23.41
CA LEU A 221 4.28 -11.09 -22.90
C LEU A 221 5.04 -12.42 -22.79
N LEU A 222 5.84 -12.75 -23.81
CA LEU A 222 6.69 -13.95 -23.81
C LEU A 222 7.70 -13.94 -22.65
N ALA A 223 8.41 -12.82 -22.46
CA ALA A 223 9.36 -12.67 -21.37
C ALA A 223 8.72 -12.81 -20.00
N GLN A 224 7.47 -12.34 -19.85
CA GLN A 224 6.73 -12.47 -18.60
C GLN A 224 6.38 -13.93 -18.27
N LEU A 225 5.93 -14.71 -19.27
CA LEU A 225 5.66 -16.15 -19.11
C LEU A 225 6.95 -16.93 -18.77
N VAL A 226 8.04 -16.65 -19.48
CA VAL A 226 9.34 -17.31 -19.25
C VAL A 226 9.93 -16.93 -17.90
N LYS A 227 9.73 -15.69 -17.44
CA LYS A 227 10.19 -15.23 -16.13
C LYS A 227 9.54 -16.04 -14.99
N SER A 228 8.27 -16.39 -15.12
CA SER A 228 7.56 -17.22 -14.14
C SER A 228 8.10 -18.66 -14.11
N ASN A 229 8.40 -19.24 -15.28
CA ASN A 229 9.05 -20.53 -15.38
C ASN A 229 9.82 -20.71 -16.70
N GLY A 230 11.15 -20.71 -16.61
CA GLY A 230 12.02 -20.80 -17.78
C GLY A 230 12.06 -22.18 -18.45
N SER A 231 11.40 -23.21 -17.89
CA SER A 231 11.36 -24.56 -18.47
C SER A 231 10.41 -24.70 -19.67
N PHE A 232 9.57 -23.70 -19.93
CA PHE A 232 8.59 -23.78 -21.03
C PHE A 232 9.20 -23.54 -22.40
N ILE A 233 10.36 -22.87 -22.49
CA ILE A 233 11.02 -22.58 -23.76
C ILE A 233 12.04 -23.66 -24.12
N ARG A 234 12.16 -23.93 -25.41
CA ARG A 234 13.04 -24.96 -25.98
C ARG A 234 14.20 -24.31 -26.76
N GLN A 235 15.24 -25.09 -27.06
CA GLN A 235 16.47 -24.56 -27.70
C GLN A 235 16.24 -24.07 -29.15
N ASP A 236 15.36 -24.72 -29.91
CA ASP A 236 14.89 -24.28 -31.24
C ASP A 236 14.34 -22.86 -31.19
N GLN A 237 13.46 -22.60 -30.23
CA GLN A 237 12.83 -21.28 -30.04
C GLN A 237 13.85 -20.21 -29.63
N LEU A 238 14.81 -20.56 -28.74
CA LEU A 238 15.92 -19.65 -28.42
C LEU A 238 16.83 -19.37 -29.63
N SER A 239 16.97 -20.33 -30.56
CA SER A 239 17.76 -20.15 -31.78
C SER A 239 17.10 -19.12 -32.71
N LEU A 240 15.76 -19.11 -32.80
CA LEU A 240 15.01 -18.08 -33.52
C LEU A 240 15.18 -16.70 -32.86
N LEU A 241 15.09 -16.66 -31.53
CA LEU A 241 15.22 -15.41 -30.79
C LEU A 241 16.66 -14.84 -30.78
N LEU A 242 17.67 -15.66 -31.10
CA LEU A 242 19.07 -15.21 -31.17
C LEU A 242 19.27 -14.13 -32.25
N GLY A 243 18.48 -14.16 -33.33
CA GLY A 243 18.52 -13.15 -34.40
C GLY A 243 18.37 -11.73 -33.87
N TYR A 244 17.49 -11.51 -32.89
CA TYR A 244 17.26 -10.19 -32.28
C TYR A 244 18.44 -9.66 -31.44
N ILE A 245 19.35 -10.55 -31.02
CA ILE A 245 20.58 -10.17 -30.32
C ILE A 245 21.69 -9.83 -31.34
N VAL A 246 21.75 -10.55 -32.46
CA VAL A 246 22.82 -10.45 -33.47
C VAL A 246 22.60 -9.30 -34.46
N ASP A 247 21.37 -9.06 -34.90
CA ASP A 247 21.06 -8.08 -35.94
C ASP A 247 21.07 -6.64 -35.39
N GLU A 248 22.10 -5.87 -35.78
CA GLU A 248 22.32 -4.49 -35.32
C GLU A 248 21.48 -3.43 -36.06
N ASN A 249 20.94 -3.76 -37.26
CA ASN A 249 20.51 -2.76 -38.25
C ASN A 249 19.01 -2.80 -38.62
N SER A 250 18.23 -3.70 -38.01
CA SER A 250 16.80 -3.77 -38.31
C SER A 250 16.08 -2.63 -37.60
N SER A 251 15.54 -1.67 -38.36
CA SER A 251 14.74 -0.54 -37.84
C SER A 251 13.50 -0.98 -37.04
N SER A 252 13.15 -2.26 -37.08
CA SER A 252 12.07 -2.91 -36.33
C SER A 252 12.47 -3.36 -34.92
N ILE A 253 13.76 -3.54 -34.60
CA ILE A 253 14.19 -4.05 -33.29
C ILE A 253 14.39 -2.88 -32.33
N THR A 254 13.44 -2.72 -31.40
CA THR A 254 13.59 -1.70 -30.36
C THR A 254 14.56 -2.17 -29.25
N PRO A 255 15.10 -1.25 -28.44
CA PRO A 255 15.85 -1.59 -27.23
C PRO A 255 15.03 -2.41 -26.19
N SER A 256 13.70 -2.28 -26.19
CA SER A 256 12.81 -3.00 -25.28
C SER A 256 12.68 -4.46 -25.70
N ALA A 257 12.50 -4.75 -26.99
CA ALA A 257 12.54 -6.10 -27.55
C ALA A 257 13.84 -6.83 -27.18
N CYS A 258 15.00 -6.17 -27.34
CA CYS A 258 16.28 -6.75 -26.97
C CYS A 258 16.37 -7.05 -25.47
N LEU A 259 15.85 -6.17 -24.60
CA LEU A 259 15.81 -6.40 -23.16
C LEU A 259 14.94 -7.61 -22.80
N TYR A 260 13.77 -7.74 -23.41
CA TYR A 260 12.87 -8.88 -23.18
C TYR A 260 13.51 -10.21 -23.60
N VAL A 261 14.16 -10.24 -24.76
CA VAL A 261 14.90 -11.42 -25.22
C VAL A 261 16.05 -11.75 -24.27
N LEU A 262 16.86 -10.77 -23.84
CA LEU A 262 17.93 -11.03 -22.86
C LEU A 262 17.37 -11.60 -21.53
N SER A 263 16.20 -11.13 -21.09
CA SER A 263 15.52 -11.64 -19.90
C SER A 263 15.06 -13.09 -20.08
N ILE A 264 14.51 -13.43 -21.25
CA ILE A 264 14.12 -14.80 -21.63
C ILE A 264 15.33 -15.73 -21.51
N PHE A 265 16.44 -15.40 -22.17
CA PHE A 265 17.66 -16.20 -22.11
C PHE A 265 18.19 -16.31 -20.67
N SER A 266 18.26 -15.20 -19.94
CA SER A 266 18.75 -15.18 -18.55
C SER A 266 17.96 -16.14 -17.65
N LYS A 267 16.63 -16.23 -17.80
CA LYS A 267 15.77 -17.08 -16.97
C LYS A 267 15.62 -18.52 -17.46
N SER A 268 15.88 -18.80 -18.74
CA SER A 268 15.69 -20.13 -19.32
C SER A 268 16.95 -21.00 -19.29
N LEU A 269 18.15 -20.42 -19.39
CA LEU A 269 19.39 -21.19 -19.62
C LEU A 269 19.71 -22.24 -18.54
N ASP A 270 19.38 -22.00 -17.27
CA ASP A 270 19.64 -22.97 -16.18
C ASP A 270 18.64 -24.14 -16.15
N LEU A 271 17.48 -23.96 -16.78
CA LEU A 271 16.35 -24.88 -16.70
C LEU A 271 16.20 -25.75 -17.95
N ILE A 272 16.70 -25.27 -19.09
CA ILE A 272 16.80 -26.08 -20.30
C ILE A 272 17.93 -27.08 -20.09
N GLY A 273 17.70 -28.34 -20.46
CA GLY A 273 18.70 -29.41 -20.36
C GLY A 273 19.98 -29.16 -21.17
N PRO A 274 20.77 -30.19 -21.51
CA PRO A 274 22.06 -29.99 -22.17
C PRO A 274 21.90 -29.26 -23.53
N LEU A 275 22.44 -28.05 -23.61
CA LEU A 275 22.40 -27.21 -24.80
C LEU A 275 23.51 -27.60 -25.79
N ARG A 276 23.24 -27.48 -27.10
CA ARG A 276 24.27 -27.74 -28.13
C ARG A 276 25.49 -26.81 -27.95
N PRO A 277 26.73 -27.33 -27.94
CA PRO A 277 27.94 -26.50 -27.77
C PRO A 277 28.12 -25.40 -28.82
N GLN A 278 27.72 -25.64 -30.06
CA GLN A 278 27.77 -24.65 -31.15
C GLN A 278 26.88 -23.44 -30.86
N PHE A 279 25.65 -23.68 -30.41
CA PHE A 279 24.72 -22.63 -30.01
C PHE A 279 25.26 -21.79 -28.84
N LEU A 280 25.85 -22.45 -27.83
CA LEU A 280 26.49 -21.74 -26.71
C LEU A 280 27.67 -20.87 -27.18
N GLN A 281 28.41 -21.32 -28.19
CA GLN A 281 29.50 -20.55 -28.78
C GLN A 281 29.00 -19.33 -29.56
N GLU A 282 27.97 -19.50 -30.38
CA GLU A 282 27.33 -18.40 -31.12
C GLU A 282 26.77 -17.34 -30.15
N LEU A 283 26.04 -17.77 -29.12
CA LEU A 283 25.49 -16.89 -28.09
C LEU A 283 26.58 -16.15 -27.32
N GLN A 284 27.67 -16.83 -26.93
CA GLN A 284 28.81 -16.18 -26.27
C GLN A 284 29.43 -15.09 -27.17
N MET A 285 29.67 -15.38 -28.45
CA MET A 285 30.27 -14.42 -29.38
C MET A 285 29.35 -13.22 -29.62
N ALA A 286 28.04 -13.45 -29.77
CA ALA A 286 27.05 -12.39 -29.93
C ALA A 286 27.00 -11.47 -28.71
N LEU A 287 26.91 -12.03 -27.50
CA LEU A 287 26.88 -11.27 -26.26
C LEU A 287 28.17 -10.48 -26.03
N LEU A 288 29.34 -11.08 -26.22
CA LEU A 288 30.63 -10.39 -26.05
C LEU A 288 30.82 -9.23 -27.04
N LYS A 289 30.38 -9.40 -28.29
CA LYS A 289 30.46 -8.35 -29.33
C LYS A 289 29.58 -7.15 -28.99
N ARG A 290 28.38 -7.38 -28.42
CA ARG A 290 27.38 -6.33 -28.16
C ARG A 290 27.43 -5.74 -26.74
N LEU A 291 28.19 -6.36 -25.81
CA LEU A 291 28.24 -5.99 -24.39
C LEU A 291 28.54 -4.50 -24.12
N SER A 292 29.45 -3.91 -24.90
CA SER A 292 29.83 -2.49 -24.78
C SER A 292 28.83 -1.52 -25.42
N LYS A 293 28.02 -2.00 -26.38
CA LYS A 293 27.00 -1.21 -27.08
C LYS A 293 25.69 -1.14 -26.29
N PHE A 294 25.35 -2.20 -25.56
CA PHE A 294 24.15 -2.27 -24.71
C PHE A 294 23.96 -1.04 -23.81
N SER A 295 22.70 -0.69 -23.62
CA SER A 295 22.24 0.25 -22.60
C SER A 295 22.45 -0.31 -21.19
N ILE A 296 22.39 0.56 -20.18
CA ILE A 296 22.55 0.18 -18.77
C ILE A 296 21.56 -0.93 -18.36
N ARG A 297 20.32 -0.87 -18.85
CA ARG A 297 19.26 -1.87 -18.58
C ARG A 297 19.50 -3.20 -19.29
N GLU A 298 19.96 -3.17 -20.54
CA GLU A 298 20.31 -4.39 -21.26
C GLU A 298 21.52 -5.08 -20.63
N GLN A 299 22.49 -4.31 -20.11
CA GLN A 299 23.65 -4.86 -19.40
C GLN A 299 23.24 -5.59 -18.10
N SER A 300 22.20 -5.16 -17.39
CA SER A 300 21.79 -5.83 -16.15
C SER A 300 21.22 -7.24 -16.38
N GLU A 301 20.68 -7.53 -17.56
CA GLU A 301 20.20 -8.88 -17.95
C GLU A 301 21.22 -9.64 -18.80
N GLY A 302 21.97 -8.94 -19.66
CA GLY A 302 22.96 -9.52 -20.55
C GLY A 302 24.19 -10.08 -19.83
N VAL A 303 24.65 -9.45 -18.73
CA VAL A 303 25.80 -9.93 -17.95
C VAL A 303 25.48 -11.25 -17.22
N PRO A 304 24.36 -11.38 -16.47
CA PRO A 304 23.93 -12.67 -15.93
C PRO A 304 23.81 -13.76 -16.99
N CYS A 305 23.23 -13.44 -18.15
CA CYS A 305 23.10 -14.38 -19.27
C CYS A 305 24.48 -14.87 -19.75
N LEU A 306 25.41 -13.93 -19.99
CA LEU A 306 26.78 -14.28 -20.38
C LEU A 306 27.49 -15.13 -19.33
N TRP A 307 27.35 -14.79 -18.04
CA TRP A 307 27.94 -15.55 -16.94
C TRP A 307 27.49 -17.01 -16.97
N LYS A 308 26.18 -17.26 -17.09
CA LYS A 308 25.63 -18.62 -17.17
C LYS A 308 26.20 -19.41 -18.34
N VAL A 309 26.25 -18.81 -19.53
CA VAL A 309 26.85 -19.44 -20.73
C VAL A 309 28.31 -19.79 -20.50
N LEU A 310 29.10 -18.89 -19.89
CA LEU A 310 30.51 -19.12 -19.63
C LEU A 310 30.75 -20.21 -18.58
N VAL A 311 29.91 -20.29 -17.55
CA VAL A 311 29.95 -21.37 -16.56
C VAL A 311 29.65 -22.72 -17.21
N MET A 312 28.61 -22.79 -18.07
CA MET A 312 28.28 -24.01 -18.82
C MET A 312 29.42 -24.45 -19.76
N ARG A 313 30.15 -23.49 -20.35
CA ARG A 313 31.30 -23.76 -21.23
C ARG A 313 32.63 -23.94 -20.49
N LYS A 314 32.67 -23.69 -19.17
CA LYS A 314 33.89 -23.66 -18.34
C LYS A 314 34.94 -22.65 -18.84
N ASP A 315 34.51 -21.52 -19.39
CA ASP A 315 35.38 -20.44 -19.92
C ASP A 315 35.33 -19.16 -19.06
N ILE A 316 35.66 -19.29 -17.78
CA ILE A 316 35.63 -18.18 -16.80
C ILE A 316 36.76 -17.16 -17.06
N LYS A 317 37.83 -17.55 -17.76
CA LYS A 317 38.94 -16.66 -18.12
C LYS A 317 38.49 -15.51 -19.02
N THR A 318 37.54 -15.75 -19.91
CA THR A 318 37.04 -14.74 -20.84
C THR A 318 36.36 -13.58 -20.10
N ILE A 319 35.51 -13.84 -19.10
CA ILE A 319 34.89 -12.75 -18.33
C ILE A 319 35.92 -11.99 -17.47
N ALA A 320 36.93 -12.69 -16.94
CA ALA A 320 38.04 -12.05 -16.23
C ALA A 320 38.79 -11.05 -17.13
N SER A 321 39.02 -11.43 -18.39
CA SER A 321 39.68 -10.57 -19.38
C SER A 321 38.83 -9.35 -19.76
N VAL A 322 37.50 -9.51 -19.84
CA VAL A 322 36.56 -8.41 -20.08
C VAL A 322 36.56 -7.44 -18.90
N GLY A 323 36.49 -7.96 -17.66
CA GLY A 323 36.60 -7.16 -16.44
C GLY A 323 37.93 -6.40 -16.37
N LEU A 324 39.04 -7.05 -16.71
CA LEU A 324 40.36 -6.41 -16.78
C LEU A 324 40.39 -5.27 -17.81
N SER A 325 39.81 -5.50 -18.98
CA SER A 325 39.75 -4.51 -20.06
C SER A 325 38.93 -3.30 -19.65
N CYS A 326 37.80 -3.52 -18.96
CA CYS A 326 36.98 -2.44 -18.40
C CYS A 326 37.71 -1.65 -17.31
N LEU A 327 38.42 -2.34 -16.40
CA LEU A 327 39.22 -1.67 -15.36
C LEU A 327 40.36 -0.83 -15.95
N LYS A 328 41.08 -1.35 -16.96
CA LYS A 328 42.11 -0.58 -17.69
C LYS A 328 41.51 0.65 -18.39
N ALA A 329 40.31 0.51 -18.96
CA ALA A 329 39.62 1.61 -19.63
C ALA A 329 39.12 2.70 -18.66
N ILE A 330 38.85 2.36 -17.40
CA ILE A 330 38.45 3.32 -16.35
C ILE A 330 39.66 4.01 -15.69
N GLU A 331 40.84 3.38 -15.67
CA GLU A 331 42.07 3.95 -15.10
C GLU A 331 42.38 5.42 -15.48
N PRO A 332 42.29 5.86 -16.76
CA PRO A 332 42.52 7.27 -17.10
C PRO A 332 41.52 8.22 -16.41
N TYR A 333 40.25 7.81 -16.27
CA TYR A 333 39.23 8.59 -15.59
C TYR A 333 39.46 8.64 -14.08
N VAL A 334 39.96 7.56 -13.48
CA VAL A 334 40.35 7.53 -12.06
C VAL A 334 41.52 8.48 -11.80
N LYS A 335 42.52 8.50 -12.70
CA LYS A 335 43.63 9.46 -12.62
C LYS A 335 43.16 10.91 -12.78
N ALA A 336 42.26 11.18 -13.73
CA ALA A 336 41.66 12.50 -13.93
C ALA A 336 40.81 12.95 -12.74
N ALA A 337 40.04 12.04 -12.12
CA ALA A 337 39.27 12.30 -10.91
C ALA A 337 40.18 12.59 -9.70
N THR A 338 41.30 11.87 -9.58
CA THR A 338 42.31 12.13 -8.55
C THR A 338 43.01 13.47 -8.76
N ALA A 339 43.27 13.84 -10.01
CA ALA A 339 43.85 15.12 -10.40
C ALA A 339 42.84 16.29 -10.42
N LYS A 340 41.56 16.04 -10.09
CA LYS A 340 40.45 17.02 -10.09
C LYS A 340 40.19 17.69 -11.46
N THR A 341 40.57 17.06 -12.56
CA THR A 341 40.39 17.60 -13.93
C THR A 341 39.15 17.07 -14.65
N LEU A 342 38.44 16.09 -14.06
CA LEU A 342 37.24 15.50 -14.65
C LEU A 342 36.01 16.40 -14.42
N THR A 343 35.70 17.25 -15.40
CA THR A 343 34.62 18.24 -15.31
C THR A 343 33.35 17.85 -16.08
N THR A 344 33.43 16.93 -17.04
CA THR A 344 32.29 16.50 -17.88
C THR A 344 31.91 15.04 -17.64
N ALA A 345 30.61 14.76 -17.78
CA ALA A 345 30.07 13.40 -17.66
C ALA A 345 30.21 12.66 -19.00
N ASP A 346 31.22 11.80 -19.11
CA ASP A 346 31.43 10.99 -20.31
C ASP A 346 30.53 9.74 -20.29
N MET A 347 29.73 9.55 -21.34
CA MET A 347 28.85 8.39 -21.49
C MET A 347 29.61 7.06 -21.50
N LYS A 348 30.87 7.07 -21.97
CA LYS A 348 31.72 5.88 -21.95
C LYS A 348 32.04 5.43 -20.54
N LEU A 349 32.35 6.37 -19.64
CA LEU A 349 32.61 6.09 -18.22
C LEU A 349 31.36 5.50 -17.55
N ILE A 350 30.19 6.10 -17.80
CA ILE A 350 28.91 5.65 -17.26
C ILE A 350 28.62 4.19 -17.63
N LYS A 351 28.75 3.83 -18.92
CA LYS A 351 28.52 2.45 -19.39
C LYS A 351 29.56 1.46 -18.82
N LEU A 352 30.83 1.85 -18.74
CA LEU A 352 31.89 0.99 -18.20
C LEU A 352 31.72 0.74 -16.70
N SER A 353 31.38 1.77 -15.92
CA SER A 353 31.12 1.64 -14.47
C SER A 353 29.91 0.75 -14.19
N SER A 354 28.82 0.89 -14.95
CA SER A 354 27.66 -0.01 -14.82
C SER A 354 28.03 -1.45 -15.16
N LEU A 355 28.78 -1.67 -16.24
CA LEU A 355 29.21 -3.01 -16.65
C LEU A 355 30.08 -3.68 -15.57
N LEU A 356 31.03 -2.95 -14.98
CA LEU A 356 31.82 -3.46 -13.85
C LEU A 356 30.96 -3.77 -12.62
N GLY A 357 29.95 -2.94 -12.33
CA GLY A 357 29.02 -3.20 -11.24
C GLY A 357 28.25 -4.50 -11.44
N ASN A 358 27.77 -4.74 -12.65
CA ASN A 358 27.08 -5.98 -13.00
C ASN A 358 28.03 -7.20 -12.98
N ILE A 359 29.26 -7.06 -13.46
CA ILE A 359 30.27 -8.14 -13.38
C ILE A 359 30.58 -8.46 -11.92
N GLY A 360 30.81 -7.45 -11.07
CA GLY A 360 31.09 -7.69 -9.65
C GLY A 360 29.88 -8.17 -8.86
N ARG A 361 28.66 -7.93 -9.35
CA ARG A 361 27.43 -8.50 -8.80
C ARG A 361 27.27 -9.97 -9.17
N TYR A 362 27.32 -10.33 -10.45
CA TYR A 362 26.89 -11.65 -10.91
C TYR A 362 28.02 -12.66 -11.15
N CYS A 363 29.25 -12.21 -11.37
CA CYS A 363 30.34 -13.09 -11.79
C CYS A 363 31.31 -13.38 -10.63
N GLU A 364 31.52 -14.65 -10.32
CA GLU A 364 32.52 -15.11 -9.34
C GLU A 364 33.86 -15.33 -10.03
N VAL A 365 34.78 -14.37 -9.93
CA VAL A 365 36.06 -14.36 -10.66
C VAL A 365 37.27 -14.44 -9.73
N ASP A 366 37.05 -14.69 -8.44
CA ASP A 366 38.10 -14.59 -7.41
C ASP A 366 39.23 -15.61 -7.61
N GLU A 367 38.95 -16.78 -8.19
CA GLU A 367 39.97 -17.78 -8.55
C GLU A 367 40.97 -17.27 -9.62
N TYR A 368 40.58 -16.26 -10.41
CA TYR A 368 41.38 -15.67 -11.50
C TYR A 368 41.98 -14.31 -11.13
N MET A 369 42.13 -14.01 -9.83
CA MET A 369 42.71 -12.74 -9.37
C MET A 369 44.14 -12.49 -9.91
N SER A 370 44.85 -13.54 -10.30
CA SER A 370 46.16 -13.47 -10.96
C SER A 370 46.16 -12.63 -12.26
N VAL A 371 45.03 -12.60 -12.98
CA VAL A 371 44.84 -11.80 -14.22
C VAL A 371 44.83 -10.30 -13.93
N PHE A 372 44.45 -9.90 -12.72
CA PHE A 372 44.27 -8.49 -12.33
C PHE A 372 45.52 -7.84 -11.73
N LYS A 373 46.64 -8.59 -11.58
CA LYS A 373 47.90 -8.07 -11.01
C LYS A 373 48.38 -6.77 -11.65
N ALA A 374 48.16 -6.59 -12.96
CA ALA A 374 48.59 -5.40 -13.69
C ALA A 374 47.82 -4.11 -13.35
N VAL A 375 46.65 -4.20 -12.71
CA VAL A 375 45.78 -3.05 -12.36
C VAL A 375 45.65 -2.87 -10.84
N GLN A 376 46.22 -3.80 -10.07
CA GLN A 376 46.31 -3.67 -8.63
C GLN A 376 47.20 -2.48 -8.24
N THR A 377 46.77 -1.76 -7.21
CA THR A 377 47.56 -0.70 -6.56
C THR A 377 48.62 -1.31 -5.63
N ASN A 378 49.54 -0.49 -5.10
CA ASN A 378 50.59 -0.92 -4.15
C ASN A 378 50.07 -1.71 -2.92
N LYS A 379 48.78 -1.60 -2.58
CA LYS A 379 48.08 -2.55 -1.69
C LYS A 379 47.31 -3.58 -2.53
N PRO A 380 47.64 -4.88 -2.43
CA PRO A 380 46.91 -5.92 -3.14
C PRO A 380 45.49 -6.00 -2.58
N SER A 381 44.50 -6.06 -3.47
CA SER A 381 43.11 -6.35 -3.09
C SER A 381 42.93 -7.86 -3.03
N SER A 382 42.17 -8.36 -2.07
CA SER A 382 41.94 -9.80 -1.97
C SER A 382 41.00 -10.30 -3.08
N ASN A 383 39.99 -9.50 -3.44
CA ASN A 383 38.91 -9.91 -4.35
C ASN A 383 38.64 -8.82 -5.41
N LEU A 384 38.01 -9.20 -6.52
CA LEU A 384 37.63 -8.27 -7.59
C LEU A 384 36.65 -7.19 -7.09
N ALA A 385 35.72 -7.59 -6.21
CA ALA A 385 34.75 -6.69 -5.57
C ALA A 385 35.43 -5.52 -4.84
N GLU A 386 36.47 -5.80 -4.05
CA GLU A 386 37.22 -4.78 -3.31
C GLU A 386 37.97 -3.83 -4.26
N LEU A 387 38.54 -4.36 -5.36
CA LEU A 387 39.20 -3.57 -6.38
C LEU A 387 38.22 -2.61 -7.09
N ILE A 388 37.03 -3.08 -7.44
CA ILE A 388 35.98 -2.27 -8.08
C ILE A 388 35.54 -1.17 -7.12
N VAL A 389 35.20 -1.50 -5.86
CA VAL A 389 34.76 -0.52 -4.87
C VAL A 389 35.83 0.55 -4.67
N ARG A 390 37.10 0.17 -4.47
CA ARG A 390 38.18 1.14 -4.23
C ARG A 390 38.38 2.11 -5.40
N LYS A 391 38.34 1.62 -6.64
CA LYS A 391 38.48 2.46 -7.84
C LYS A 391 37.29 3.42 -7.99
N HIS A 392 36.09 3.02 -7.58
CA HIS A 392 34.88 3.85 -7.67
C HIS A 392 34.72 4.84 -6.50
N LEU A 393 35.31 4.58 -5.33
CA LEU A 393 35.30 5.52 -4.20
C LEU A 393 35.94 6.88 -4.54
N VAL A 394 36.90 6.92 -5.47
CA VAL A 394 37.56 8.16 -5.94
C VAL A 394 36.56 9.12 -6.60
N PHE A 395 35.45 8.61 -7.15
CA PHE A 395 34.45 9.43 -7.84
C PHE A 395 33.56 10.26 -6.91
N PHE A 396 33.69 10.16 -5.59
CA PHE A 396 32.91 10.94 -4.61
C PHE A 396 33.59 12.21 -4.10
N ASN A 397 34.72 12.61 -4.70
CA ASN A 397 35.36 13.89 -4.39
C ASN A 397 34.50 15.08 -4.88
N SER A 398 34.56 16.23 -4.18
CA SER A 398 33.63 17.37 -4.32
C SER A 398 33.52 18.03 -5.70
N ASN A 399 34.40 17.70 -6.67
CA ASN A 399 34.46 18.34 -7.98
C ASN A 399 33.85 17.50 -9.12
N ILE A 400 33.20 16.37 -8.81
CA ILE A 400 32.79 15.38 -9.81
C ILE A 400 31.29 15.52 -10.14
N PRO A 401 30.90 15.42 -11.44
CA PRO A 401 29.51 15.52 -11.86
C PRO A 401 28.57 14.56 -11.10
N VAL A 402 27.35 15.01 -10.80
CA VAL A 402 26.33 14.24 -10.07
C VAL A 402 25.99 12.93 -10.79
N THR A 403 25.94 12.96 -12.12
CA THR A 403 25.66 11.78 -12.97
C THR A 403 26.73 10.68 -12.81
N VAL A 404 28.00 11.05 -12.71
CA VAL A 404 29.11 10.11 -12.47
C VAL A 404 29.05 9.56 -11.04
N ARG A 405 28.80 10.44 -10.06
CA ARG A 405 28.60 10.02 -8.66
C ARG A 405 27.43 9.04 -8.50
N LYS A 406 26.34 9.26 -9.23
CA LYS A 406 25.15 8.41 -9.27
C LYS A 406 25.47 7.00 -9.78
N VAL A 407 26.21 6.90 -10.88
CA VAL A 407 26.59 5.60 -11.44
C VAL A 407 27.62 4.92 -10.53
N ALA A 408 28.56 5.66 -9.97
CA ALA A 408 29.54 5.11 -9.04
C ALA A 408 28.87 4.50 -7.79
N ILE A 409 27.82 5.14 -7.23
CA ILE A 409 27.11 4.57 -6.07
C ILE A 409 26.30 3.34 -6.48
N GLN A 410 25.65 3.35 -7.65
CA GLN A 410 24.97 2.17 -8.19
C GLN A 410 25.93 0.99 -8.36
N THR A 411 27.12 1.23 -8.92
CA THR A 411 28.17 0.23 -9.07
C THR A 411 28.62 -0.34 -7.73
N ILE A 412 28.90 0.52 -6.74
CA ILE A 412 29.30 0.07 -5.40
C ILE A 412 28.18 -0.76 -4.76
N CYS A 413 26.94 -0.26 -4.75
CA CYS A 413 25.81 -0.97 -4.15
C CYS A 413 25.53 -2.32 -4.85
N ASN A 414 25.64 -2.39 -6.18
CA ASN A 414 25.48 -3.63 -6.93
C ASN A 414 26.51 -4.70 -6.51
N VAL A 415 27.78 -4.31 -6.33
CA VAL A 415 28.83 -5.21 -5.85
C VAL A 415 28.60 -5.61 -4.39
N CYS A 416 28.21 -4.65 -3.55
CA CYS A 416 27.90 -4.92 -2.14
C CYS A 416 26.63 -5.78 -1.96
N THR A 417 25.75 -5.86 -2.96
CA THR A 417 24.56 -6.72 -2.91
C THR A 417 24.95 -8.21 -2.84
N THR A 418 26.02 -8.62 -3.52
CA THR A 418 26.54 -10.00 -3.42
C THR A 418 27.58 -10.19 -2.33
N HIS A 419 28.19 -9.10 -1.87
CA HIS A 419 29.14 -9.11 -0.76
C HIS A 419 28.67 -8.15 0.36
N PRO A 420 27.62 -8.49 1.14
CA PRO A 420 26.97 -7.56 2.08
C PRO A 420 27.92 -6.94 3.12
N LEU A 421 28.95 -7.67 3.54
CA LEU A 421 29.98 -7.17 4.46
C LEU A 421 30.71 -5.92 3.96
N MET A 422 30.78 -5.72 2.64
CA MET A 422 31.40 -4.53 2.05
C MET A 422 30.62 -3.25 2.34
N PHE A 423 29.30 -3.34 2.55
CA PHE A 423 28.50 -2.20 3.03
C PHE A 423 28.98 -1.69 4.39
N LEU A 424 29.50 -2.58 5.25
CA LEU A 424 29.98 -2.21 6.58
C LEU A 424 31.41 -1.65 6.59
N SER A 425 32.08 -1.61 5.42
CA SER A 425 33.40 -1.01 5.32
C SER A 425 33.33 0.49 5.63
N LYS A 426 34.29 0.99 6.43
CA LYS A 426 34.32 2.41 6.88
C LYS A 426 34.23 3.40 5.71
N ALA A 427 34.86 3.09 4.57
CA ALA A 427 34.87 3.97 3.41
C ALA A 427 33.50 4.03 2.71
N VAL A 428 32.80 2.90 2.55
CA VAL A 428 31.45 2.86 1.93
C VAL A 428 30.43 3.51 2.86
N LEU A 429 30.50 3.23 4.16
CA LEU A 429 29.64 3.88 5.16
C LEU A 429 29.81 5.39 5.14
N MET A 430 31.05 5.90 5.12
CA MET A 430 31.31 7.34 5.07
C MET A 430 30.71 7.99 3.82
N VAL A 431 30.79 7.35 2.65
CA VAL A 431 30.16 7.85 1.42
C VAL A 431 28.63 7.85 1.55
N ASN A 432 28.05 6.75 2.03
CA ASN A 432 26.60 6.65 2.22
C ASN A 432 26.08 7.69 3.22
N ASP A 433 26.78 7.88 4.34
CA ASP A 433 26.44 8.88 5.35
C ASP A 433 26.52 10.29 4.78
N ASN A 434 27.57 10.60 4.00
CA ASN A 434 27.72 11.89 3.34
C ASN A 434 26.59 12.14 2.32
N ILE A 435 26.13 11.12 1.59
CA ILE A 435 25.01 11.23 0.65
C ILE A 435 23.69 11.44 1.40
N MET A 436 23.43 10.65 2.44
CA MET A 436 22.18 10.73 3.21
C MET A 436 22.05 12.04 4.00
N ASN A 437 23.16 12.52 4.57
CA ASN A 437 23.21 13.75 5.36
C ASN A 437 23.42 15.02 4.52
N GLY A 438 23.98 14.90 3.31
CA GLY A 438 24.25 16.03 2.43
C GLY A 438 22.98 16.78 2.01
N THR A 439 23.06 18.11 1.92
CA THR A 439 21.93 18.99 1.60
C THR A 439 21.66 19.15 0.10
N GLU A 440 22.62 18.81 -0.77
CA GLU A 440 22.66 19.39 -2.13
C GLU A 440 22.22 18.47 -3.27
N ASN A 441 21.96 17.16 -3.07
CA ASN A 441 21.66 16.25 -4.19
C ASN A 441 20.57 15.22 -3.89
N GLU A 442 19.32 15.61 -4.17
CA GLU A 442 18.12 14.77 -4.07
C GLU A 442 18.24 13.47 -4.88
N GLU A 443 18.79 13.55 -6.10
CA GLU A 443 18.94 12.39 -6.99
C GLU A 443 19.86 11.29 -6.43
N LEU A 444 20.92 11.67 -5.71
CA LEU A 444 21.85 10.70 -5.12
C LEU A 444 21.19 9.94 -3.97
N LYS A 445 20.39 10.64 -3.15
CA LYS A 445 19.60 10.02 -2.08
C LYS A 445 18.58 9.05 -2.63
N ILE A 446 17.82 9.46 -3.66
CA ILE A 446 16.86 8.59 -4.33
C ILE A 446 17.56 7.33 -4.86
N THR A 447 18.71 7.52 -5.51
CA THR A 447 19.45 6.39 -6.09
C THR A 447 19.94 5.43 -5.02
N LEU A 448 20.56 5.93 -3.94
CA LEU A 448 21.02 5.10 -2.84
C LEU A 448 19.87 4.33 -2.19
N MET A 449 18.73 4.98 -1.90
CA MET A 449 17.57 4.32 -1.31
C MET A 449 16.98 3.25 -2.23
N LYS A 450 16.90 3.49 -3.55
CA LYS A 450 16.49 2.46 -4.53
C LYS A 450 17.43 1.26 -4.53
N MET A 451 18.73 1.49 -4.49
CA MET A 451 19.71 0.40 -4.40
C MET A 451 19.58 -0.40 -3.10
N LEU A 452 19.26 0.25 -1.97
CA LEU A 452 18.99 -0.44 -0.70
C LEU A 452 17.70 -1.26 -0.77
N ILE A 453 16.65 -0.75 -1.42
CA ILE A 453 15.42 -1.52 -1.69
C ILE A 453 15.75 -2.77 -2.52
N ASP A 454 16.52 -2.61 -3.61
CA ASP A 454 16.90 -3.72 -4.48
C ASP A 454 17.74 -4.78 -3.73
N PHE A 455 18.63 -4.34 -2.84
CA PHE A 455 19.39 -5.21 -1.95
C PHE A 455 18.47 -6.00 -1.00
N LEU A 456 17.51 -5.34 -0.34
CA LEU A 456 16.57 -6.01 0.56
C LEU A 456 15.67 -7.01 -0.16
N ASN A 457 15.21 -6.69 -1.38
CA ASN A 457 14.43 -7.63 -2.19
C ASN A 457 15.26 -8.84 -2.60
N TYR A 458 16.53 -8.62 -2.99
CA TYR A 458 17.44 -9.71 -3.38
C TYR A 458 17.72 -10.68 -2.22
N GLU A 459 17.96 -10.16 -1.02
CA GLU A 459 18.14 -10.98 0.19
C GLU A 459 16.88 -11.81 0.49
N GLU A 460 15.69 -11.20 0.39
CA GLU A 460 14.41 -11.88 0.63
C GLU A 460 14.13 -12.97 -0.41
N GLU A 461 14.33 -12.70 -1.70
CA GLU A 461 14.20 -13.69 -2.77
C GLU A 461 15.15 -14.87 -2.57
N THR A 462 16.40 -14.58 -2.22
CA THR A 462 17.44 -15.60 -1.97
C THR A 462 17.10 -16.43 -0.72
N ALA A 463 16.65 -15.79 0.35
CA ALA A 463 16.20 -16.47 1.56
C ALA A 463 15.01 -17.40 1.29
N ASN A 464 14.02 -16.91 0.54
CA ASN A 464 12.83 -17.66 0.12
C ASN A 464 13.19 -18.86 -0.78
N ALA A 465 14.10 -18.67 -1.74
CA ALA A 465 14.57 -19.75 -2.62
C ALA A 465 15.27 -20.87 -1.83
N ILE A 466 16.13 -20.50 -0.87
CA ILE A 466 16.81 -21.48 0.00
C ILE A 466 15.79 -22.21 0.89
N ALA A 467 14.83 -21.50 1.46
CA ALA A 467 13.76 -22.12 2.27
C ALA A 467 12.92 -23.10 1.45
N ALA A 468 12.60 -22.75 0.21
CA ALA A 468 11.87 -23.60 -0.72
C ALA A 468 12.66 -24.89 -1.03
N LEU A 469 13.97 -24.79 -1.32
CA LEU A 469 14.83 -25.95 -1.56
C LEU A 469 14.91 -26.89 -0.34
N LYS A 470 14.94 -26.34 0.88
CA LYS A 470 14.91 -27.13 2.13
C LYS A 470 13.58 -27.83 2.37
N SER A 471 12.45 -27.28 1.90
CA SER A 471 11.14 -27.91 2.05
C SER A 471 10.93 -29.11 1.11
N VAL A 472 11.55 -29.08 -0.08
CA VAL A 472 11.45 -30.14 -1.11
C VAL A 472 12.37 -31.31 -0.78
N LYS A 473 13.56 -31.04 -0.25
CA LYS A 473 14.44 -32.08 0.30
C LYS A 473 14.01 -32.33 1.75
N LYS A 474 13.19 -33.35 2.01
CA LYS A 474 13.13 -34.00 3.34
C LYS A 474 14.51 -34.62 3.64
N SER A 475 15.52 -33.81 3.90
CA SER A 475 16.84 -34.26 4.33
C SER A 475 16.88 -34.26 5.84
N GLN A 476 16.92 -35.47 6.40
CA GLN A 476 17.13 -35.80 7.81
C GLN A 476 18.53 -35.44 8.34
N GLU A 477 19.24 -34.51 7.71
CA GLU A 477 20.44 -33.91 8.28
C GLU A 477 20.11 -32.48 8.67
N VAL A 478 19.85 -32.30 9.98
CA VAL A 478 19.95 -30.99 10.59
C VAL A 478 21.41 -30.57 10.45
N ASP A 479 21.66 -29.61 9.56
CA ASP A 479 22.98 -29.03 9.36
C ASP A 479 23.44 -28.39 10.68
N LEU A 480 24.29 -29.08 11.45
CA LEU A 480 24.79 -28.62 12.76
C LEU A 480 25.46 -27.24 12.65
N GLY A 481 25.97 -26.84 11.49
CA GLY A 481 26.53 -25.51 11.24
C GLY A 481 25.51 -24.37 11.38
N VAL A 482 24.22 -24.64 11.17
CA VAL A 482 23.12 -23.68 11.41
C VAL A 482 22.87 -23.50 12.92
N PHE A 483 23.18 -24.51 13.73
CA PHE A 483 23.06 -24.45 15.20
C PHE A 483 24.25 -23.75 15.86
N TYR A 484 25.45 -23.83 15.25
CA TYR A 484 26.66 -23.16 15.75
C TYR A 484 26.85 -21.70 15.27
N GLY A 485 25.93 -21.14 14.48
CA GLY A 485 25.99 -19.74 14.04
C GLY A 485 27.09 -19.42 13.02
N VAL A 486 27.75 -20.43 12.44
CA VAL A 486 28.89 -20.26 11.51
C VAL A 486 28.45 -20.54 10.08
N THR A 487 27.45 -19.82 9.59
CA THR A 487 27.20 -19.73 8.15
C THR A 487 27.30 -18.28 7.72
N ASN A 488 27.88 -18.04 6.53
CA ASN A 488 27.91 -16.71 5.88
C ASN A 488 26.51 -16.07 5.82
N LYS A 489 25.45 -16.86 5.95
CA LYS A 489 24.06 -16.44 6.02
C LYS A 489 23.73 -15.60 7.27
N PHE A 490 24.11 -16.04 8.48
CA PHE A 490 23.88 -15.25 9.71
C PHE A 490 24.70 -13.95 9.72
N VAL A 491 25.90 -14.01 9.13
CA VAL A 491 26.78 -12.84 9.01
C VAL A 491 26.18 -11.81 8.04
N ASN A 492 25.59 -12.25 6.93
CA ASN A 492 24.90 -11.40 5.97
C ASN A 492 23.57 -10.83 6.54
N ASP A 493 22.79 -11.66 7.25
CA ASP A 493 21.56 -11.22 7.94
C ASP A 493 21.87 -10.19 9.04
N GLY A 494 22.98 -10.36 9.77
CA GLY A 494 23.47 -9.37 10.73
C GLY A 494 23.93 -8.07 10.08
N ALA A 495 24.55 -8.16 8.89
CA ALA A 495 25.02 -6.99 8.14
C ALA A 495 23.85 -6.16 7.58
N SER A 496 22.82 -6.80 7.02
CA SER A 496 21.63 -6.13 6.51
C SER A 496 20.84 -5.44 7.64
N ALA A 497 20.63 -6.14 8.76
CA ALA A 497 19.97 -5.56 9.93
C ALA A 497 20.74 -4.35 10.49
N SER A 498 22.06 -4.46 10.66
CA SER A 498 22.92 -3.38 11.15
C SER A 498 22.87 -2.15 10.23
N LEU A 499 22.94 -2.37 8.92
CA LEU A 499 22.88 -1.31 7.92
C LEU A 499 21.52 -0.58 7.96
N MET A 500 20.41 -1.33 7.99
CA MET A 500 19.08 -0.74 8.00
C MET A 500 18.81 0.02 9.30
N GLN A 501 19.13 -0.56 10.46
CA GLN A 501 18.95 0.09 11.76
C GLN A 501 19.68 1.43 11.85
N ARG A 502 20.86 1.54 11.23
CA ARG A 502 21.61 2.79 11.17
C ARG A 502 20.89 3.89 10.37
N TYR A 503 20.27 3.53 9.24
CA TYR A 503 19.66 4.51 8.35
C TYR A 503 18.19 4.81 8.64
N ILE A 504 17.48 3.98 9.43
CA ILE A 504 16.07 4.19 9.82
C ILE A 504 15.78 5.64 10.25
N PRO A 505 16.52 6.25 11.21
CA PRO A 505 16.20 7.60 11.67
C PRO A 505 16.24 8.63 10.54
N LYS A 506 17.23 8.51 9.64
CA LYS A 506 17.38 9.43 8.51
C LYS A 506 16.35 9.18 7.41
N VAL A 507 15.98 7.92 7.18
CA VAL A 507 14.91 7.56 6.24
C VAL A 507 13.56 8.11 6.73
N ILE A 508 13.27 8.01 8.02
CA ILE A 508 12.07 8.61 8.63
C ILE A 508 12.08 10.14 8.46
N GLU A 509 13.20 10.80 8.75
CA GLU A 509 13.35 12.24 8.56
C GLU A 509 13.10 12.66 7.10
N ILE A 510 13.64 11.91 6.13
CA ILE A 510 13.46 12.19 4.70
C ILE A 510 12.01 11.92 4.27
N ALA A 511 11.39 10.83 4.74
CA ALA A 511 9.99 10.52 4.46
C ALA A 511 9.04 11.61 4.97
N LEU A 512 9.34 12.20 6.13
CA LEU A 512 8.57 13.28 6.76
C LEU A 512 9.01 14.70 6.33
N SER A 513 9.89 14.82 5.34
CA SER A 513 10.42 16.14 4.91
C SER A 513 9.50 16.87 3.93
N GLY A 514 8.68 16.15 3.16
CA GLY A 514 7.90 16.71 2.05
C GLY A 514 6.93 15.71 1.42
N GLU A 515 6.33 16.09 0.29
CA GLU A 515 5.52 15.23 -0.60
C GLU A 515 6.21 14.98 -1.96
N THR A 516 7.55 15.04 -1.98
CA THR A 516 8.38 14.90 -3.19
C THR A 516 8.68 13.43 -3.51
N ASP A 517 9.30 13.17 -4.66
CA ASP A 517 9.69 11.81 -5.08
C ASP A 517 10.74 11.17 -4.15
N ILE A 518 11.54 11.99 -3.45
CA ILE A 518 12.45 11.49 -2.42
C ILE A 518 11.67 10.94 -1.23
N ALA A 519 10.63 11.65 -0.79
CA ALA A 519 9.79 11.21 0.31
C ALA A 519 9.05 9.91 -0.05
N LEU A 520 8.58 9.77 -1.29
CA LEU A 520 8.02 8.52 -1.79
C LEU A 520 9.06 7.39 -1.77
N THR A 521 10.28 7.64 -2.26
CA THR A 521 11.34 6.62 -2.27
C THR A 521 11.74 6.21 -0.84
N ALA A 522 11.81 7.15 0.09
CA ALA A 522 12.06 6.88 1.50
C ALA A 522 10.90 6.08 2.15
N THR A 523 9.66 6.39 1.78
CA THR A 523 8.47 5.64 2.22
C THR A 523 8.50 4.20 1.72
N LEU A 524 8.88 3.98 0.45
CA LEU A 524 9.05 2.63 -0.11
C LEU A 524 10.17 1.84 0.59
N LEU A 525 11.29 2.50 0.91
CA LEU A 525 12.37 1.86 1.67
C LEU A 525 11.90 1.52 3.10
N LEU A 526 11.18 2.44 3.75
CA LEU A 526 10.61 2.21 5.08
C LEU A 526 9.61 1.03 5.07
N GLU A 527 8.79 0.90 4.03
CA GLU A 527 7.88 -0.24 3.84
C GLU A 527 8.61 -1.58 3.82
N ARG A 528 9.76 -1.64 3.12
CA ARG A 528 10.58 -2.85 3.05
C ARG A 528 11.24 -3.17 4.38
N ILE A 529 11.83 -2.17 5.04
CA ILE A 529 12.48 -2.32 6.35
C ILE A 529 11.48 -2.84 7.40
N ILE A 530 10.25 -2.31 7.40
CA ILE A 530 9.20 -2.72 8.34
C ILE A 530 8.67 -4.11 8.00
N SER A 531 8.41 -4.39 6.71
CA SER A 531 7.88 -5.69 6.27
C SER A 531 8.82 -6.85 6.63
N GLN A 532 10.12 -6.61 6.60
CA GLN A 532 11.17 -7.57 6.97
C GLN A 532 11.49 -7.60 8.48
N GLY A 533 10.91 -6.70 9.28
CA GLY A 533 11.02 -6.72 10.75
C GLY A 533 12.30 -6.10 11.33
N PHE A 534 13.04 -5.28 10.56
CA PHE A 534 14.25 -4.62 11.06
C PHE A 534 13.97 -3.41 11.97
N ALA A 535 12.79 -2.82 11.84
CA ALA A 535 12.36 -1.66 12.62
C ALA A 535 11.48 -2.06 13.81
N ASN A 536 11.60 -1.35 14.93
CA ASN A 536 10.65 -1.48 16.04
C ASN A 536 9.27 -0.96 15.59
N PRO A 537 8.20 -1.78 15.64
CA PRO A 537 6.85 -1.37 15.26
C PRO A 537 6.37 -0.09 15.94
N ARG A 538 6.77 0.14 17.21
CA ARG A 538 6.37 1.33 17.97
C ARG A 538 6.79 2.66 17.32
N ILE A 539 8.02 2.72 16.82
CA ILE A 539 8.57 3.94 16.18
C ILE A 539 8.01 4.07 14.75
N ALA A 540 7.78 2.93 14.08
CA ALA A 540 7.25 2.90 12.73
C ALA A 540 5.81 3.44 12.66
N VAL A 541 4.93 3.04 13.58
CA VAL A 541 3.50 3.42 13.57
C VAL A 541 3.29 4.92 13.57
N SER A 542 4.02 5.65 14.43
CA SER A 542 3.85 7.10 14.51
C SER A 542 4.20 7.79 13.20
N THR A 543 5.23 7.29 12.52
CA THR A 543 5.63 7.73 11.18
C THR A 543 4.60 7.34 10.12
N ILE A 544 4.08 6.10 10.16
CA ILE A 544 3.06 5.62 9.21
C ILE A 544 1.80 6.47 9.31
N VAL A 545 1.27 6.70 10.51
CA VAL A 545 0.08 7.54 10.73
C VAL A 545 0.29 8.96 10.21
N ALA A 546 1.50 9.52 10.35
CA ALA A 546 1.82 10.81 9.75
C ALA A 546 1.77 10.76 8.21
N LEU A 547 2.37 9.74 7.58
CA LEU A 547 2.39 9.59 6.12
C LEU A 547 0.99 9.29 5.53
N GLU A 548 0.09 8.68 6.29
CA GLU A 548 -1.30 8.46 5.87
C GLU A 548 -2.07 9.77 5.61
N THR A 549 -1.67 10.85 6.26
CA THR A 549 -2.26 12.20 6.09
C THR A 549 -1.71 12.98 4.89
N SER A 550 -0.81 12.37 4.10
CA SER A 550 -0.27 13.01 2.89
C SER A 550 -1.35 13.18 1.80
N ARG A 551 -1.34 14.33 1.11
CA ARG A 551 -2.23 14.60 -0.03
C ARG A 551 -1.83 13.83 -1.28
N ARG A 552 -0.58 13.37 -1.36
CA ARG A 552 -0.11 12.53 -2.46
C ARG A 552 -0.63 11.10 -2.28
N ALA A 553 -1.47 10.66 -3.22
CA ALA A 553 -2.10 9.34 -3.20
C ALA A 553 -1.08 8.20 -3.15
N ASP A 554 0.07 8.34 -3.82
CA ASP A 554 1.13 7.31 -3.84
C ASP A 554 1.68 7.03 -2.45
N ILE A 555 1.99 8.09 -1.68
CA ILE A 555 2.57 7.99 -0.33
C ILE A 555 1.53 7.44 0.63
N SER A 556 0.33 8.02 0.63
CA SER A 556 -0.74 7.58 1.52
C SER A 556 -1.16 6.13 1.25
N THR A 557 -1.18 5.66 0.00
CA THR A 557 -1.51 4.26 -0.33
C THR A 557 -0.46 3.29 0.21
N VAL A 558 0.83 3.61 0.06
CA VAL A 558 1.92 2.79 0.63
C VAL A 558 1.85 2.79 2.15
N ALA A 559 1.59 3.94 2.78
CA ALA A 559 1.43 4.06 4.23
C ALA A 559 0.25 3.24 4.75
N LYS A 560 -0.91 3.33 4.09
CA LYS A 560 -2.11 2.54 4.37
C LYS A 560 -1.85 1.04 4.29
N SER A 561 -1.11 0.60 3.27
CA SER A 561 -0.68 -0.80 3.13
C SER A 561 0.31 -1.22 4.23
N MET A 562 1.27 -0.36 4.59
CA MET A 562 2.21 -0.61 5.68
C MET A 562 1.47 -0.80 7.00
N HIS A 563 0.49 0.06 7.27
CA HIS A 563 -0.32 0.01 8.48
C HIS A 563 -1.06 -1.33 8.59
N ALA A 564 -1.79 -1.73 7.53
CA ALA A 564 -2.53 -2.99 7.51
C ALA A 564 -1.64 -4.17 7.84
N LYS A 565 -0.49 -4.30 7.15
CA LYS A 565 0.49 -5.38 7.37
C LYS A 565 1.03 -5.41 8.80
N LEU A 566 1.25 -4.23 9.39
CA LEU A 566 1.78 -4.12 10.75
C LEU A 566 0.71 -4.47 11.79
N HIS A 567 -0.52 -3.98 11.60
CA HIS A 567 -1.65 -4.24 12.48
C HIS A 567 -1.96 -5.73 12.57
N ASP A 568 -2.00 -6.44 11.43
CA ASP A 568 -2.26 -7.88 11.38
C ASP A 568 -1.26 -8.71 12.21
N LYS A 569 -0.02 -8.26 12.34
CA LYS A 569 1.05 -8.97 13.08
C LYS A 569 1.25 -8.49 14.52
N HIS A 570 0.97 -7.21 14.80
CA HIS A 570 1.43 -6.53 16.02
C HIS A 570 0.38 -5.61 16.66
N GLU A 571 -0.92 -5.88 16.50
CA GLU A 571 -2.05 -5.10 17.05
C GLU A 571 -1.77 -4.50 18.44
N SER A 572 -1.44 -5.34 19.43
CA SER A 572 -1.25 -4.92 20.83
C SER A 572 -0.11 -3.92 21.06
N LEU A 573 0.96 -3.97 20.27
CA LEU A 573 2.10 -3.05 20.38
C LEU A 573 1.77 -1.68 19.78
N ILE A 574 0.99 -1.68 18.70
CA ILE A 574 0.65 -0.51 17.89
C ILE A 574 -0.35 0.39 18.61
N GLU A 575 -1.33 -0.20 19.29
CA GLU A 575 -2.41 0.53 19.98
C GLU A 575 -1.92 1.61 20.93
N SER A 576 -0.83 1.32 21.66
CA SER A 576 -0.23 2.25 22.63
C SER A 576 0.37 3.51 21.99
N SER A 577 0.63 3.47 20.67
CA SER A 577 1.45 4.47 19.96
C SER A 577 0.64 5.38 19.05
N TYR A 578 -0.67 5.14 18.86
CA TYR A 578 -1.52 5.97 18.00
C TYR A 578 -1.59 7.43 18.44
N VAL A 579 -1.56 7.71 19.74
CA VAL A 579 -1.54 9.08 20.27
C VAL A 579 -0.26 9.81 19.88
N GLU A 580 0.89 9.12 19.88
CA GLU A 580 2.16 9.68 19.38
C GLU A 580 2.10 9.89 17.86
N GLY A 581 1.42 9.00 17.12
CA GLY A 581 1.17 9.13 15.69
C GLY A 581 0.33 10.35 15.32
N VAL A 582 -0.72 10.68 16.09
CA VAL A 582 -1.52 11.90 15.87
C VAL A 582 -0.66 13.16 16.02
N LYS A 583 0.23 13.20 17.02
CA LYS A 583 1.19 14.31 17.18
C LYS A 583 2.17 14.40 16.01
N ALA A 584 2.68 13.26 15.55
CA ALA A 584 3.57 13.20 14.39
C ALA A 584 2.87 13.69 13.12
N ALA A 585 1.61 13.29 12.90
CA ALA A 585 0.79 13.71 11.76
C ALA A 585 0.56 15.23 11.76
N ALA A 586 0.14 15.80 12.90
CA ALA A 586 -0.04 17.24 13.01
C ALA A 586 1.27 18.02 12.74
N ASN A 587 2.39 17.56 13.30
CA ASN A 587 3.69 18.17 13.05
C ASN A 587 4.11 18.06 11.58
N TYR A 588 3.80 16.94 10.92
CA TYR A 588 4.09 16.74 9.50
C TYR A 588 3.28 17.72 8.64
N ARG A 589 1.97 17.83 8.85
CA ARG A 589 1.12 18.79 8.12
C ARG A 589 1.54 20.25 8.38
N LEU A 590 1.87 20.58 9.63
CA LEU A 590 2.34 21.93 9.99
C LEU A 590 3.62 22.32 9.24
N LYS A 591 4.58 21.39 9.11
CA LYS A 591 5.84 21.62 8.40
C LYS A 591 5.65 21.88 6.91
N LEU A 592 4.62 21.29 6.30
CA LEU A 592 4.31 21.48 4.88
C LEU A 592 3.67 22.86 4.59
N GLY A 593 3.37 23.66 5.62
CA GLY A 593 2.75 24.97 5.46
C GLY A 593 1.28 24.90 5.03
N THR A 594 0.61 23.77 5.25
CA THR A 594 -0.81 23.61 4.89
C THR A 594 -1.69 24.40 5.85
N ASN A 595 -2.74 25.03 5.31
CA ASN A 595 -3.76 25.66 6.14
C ASN A 595 -4.47 24.58 6.99
N MET A 596 -4.19 24.54 8.29
CA MET A 596 -4.70 23.51 9.20
C MET A 596 -6.23 23.50 9.32
N PHE A 597 -6.87 24.63 9.03
CA PHE A 597 -8.33 24.70 8.99
C PHE A 597 -8.94 23.87 7.86
N ASP A 598 -8.18 23.61 6.78
CA ASP A 598 -8.62 22.80 5.65
C ASP A 598 -8.23 21.32 5.78
N GLU A 599 -7.53 20.94 6.85
CA GLU A 599 -7.16 19.55 7.13
C GLU A 599 -8.28 18.84 7.89
N TYR A 600 -8.85 17.79 7.29
CA TYR A 600 -9.95 17.01 7.84
C TYR A 600 -9.82 15.53 7.45
N ASP A 601 -10.61 14.66 8.09
CA ASP A 601 -10.67 13.22 7.83
C ASP A 601 -9.34 12.44 7.99
N ASN A 602 -8.42 12.96 8.80
CA ASN A 602 -7.10 12.37 8.98
C ASN A 602 -7.09 11.10 9.87
N PHE A 603 -8.17 10.84 10.62
CA PHE A 603 -8.23 9.73 11.58
C PHE A 603 -8.97 8.49 11.06
N SER A 604 -9.83 8.65 10.06
CA SER A 604 -10.81 7.62 9.69
C SER A 604 -10.19 6.30 9.26
N TYR A 605 -9.07 6.34 8.54
CA TYR A 605 -8.40 5.12 8.08
C TYR A 605 -7.87 4.28 9.24
N PHE A 606 -6.98 4.83 10.08
CA PHE A 606 -6.42 4.03 11.16
C PHE A 606 -7.42 3.74 12.28
N TYR A 607 -8.42 4.59 12.48
CA TYR A 607 -9.49 4.35 13.43
C TYR A 607 -10.34 3.13 13.05
N HIS A 608 -10.43 2.80 11.75
CA HIS A 608 -11.10 1.59 11.29
C HIS A 608 -10.46 0.31 11.83
N PHE A 609 -9.12 0.25 11.93
CA PHE A 609 -8.43 -0.92 12.51
C PHE A 609 -8.75 -1.12 13.99
N MET A 610 -9.05 -0.05 14.74
CA MET A 610 -9.44 -0.16 16.15
C MET A 610 -10.88 -0.63 16.36
N LYS A 611 -11.66 -0.90 15.29
CA LYS A 611 -13.08 -1.24 15.40
C LYS A 611 -13.36 -2.49 16.24
N SER A 612 -12.45 -3.47 16.19
CA SER A 612 -12.53 -4.76 16.89
C SER A 612 -12.52 -4.61 18.42
N SER A 613 -11.66 -3.74 18.96
CA SER A 613 -11.41 -3.62 20.39
C SER A 613 -12.06 -2.38 21.00
N ARG A 614 -13.09 -2.61 21.84
CA ARG A 614 -13.73 -1.57 22.66
C ARG A 614 -12.72 -0.86 23.57
N GLN A 615 -11.81 -1.60 24.20
CA GLN A 615 -10.84 -1.03 25.15
C GLN A 615 -9.84 -0.11 24.44
N SER A 616 -9.41 -0.49 23.23
CA SER A 616 -8.41 0.24 22.45
C SER A 616 -8.99 1.56 21.94
N LYS A 617 -10.21 1.55 21.40
CA LYS A 617 -10.95 2.79 21.06
C LYS A 617 -11.06 3.73 22.25
N ARG A 618 -11.49 3.22 23.40
CA ARG A 618 -11.63 4.05 24.62
C ARG A 618 -10.28 4.65 25.05
N LYS A 619 -9.22 3.85 25.10
CA LYS A 619 -7.87 4.32 25.45
C LYS A 619 -7.37 5.39 24.48
N PHE A 620 -7.56 5.17 23.18
CA PHE A 620 -7.17 6.12 22.14
C PHE A 620 -7.94 7.44 22.27
N LEU A 621 -9.28 7.40 22.33
CA LEU A 621 -10.11 8.60 22.41
C LEU A 621 -9.78 9.43 23.65
N LEU A 622 -9.69 8.80 24.83
CA LEU A 622 -9.27 9.49 26.06
C LEU A 622 -7.82 10.00 25.99
N GLY A 623 -6.94 9.27 25.31
CA GLY A 623 -5.55 9.66 25.07
C GLY A 623 -5.47 10.92 24.22
N VAL A 624 -6.18 10.97 23.10
CA VAL A 624 -6.23 12.11 22.18
C VAL A 624 -6.84 13.33 22.86
N THR A 625 -7.99 13.20 23.53
CA THR A 625 -8.60 14.35 24.22
C THR A 625 -7.68 14.92 25.31
N LYS A 626 -6.96 14.05 26.03
CA LYS A 626 -5.96 14.49 27.01
C LYS A 626 -4.79 15.27 26.38
N THR A 627 -4.45 15.02 25.12
CA THR A 627 -3.40 15.81 24.44
C THR A 627 -3.82 17.22 24.07
N LEU A 628 -5.12 17.55 24.11
CA LEU A 628 -5.62 18.91 23.86
C LEU A 628 -5.36 19.85 25.05
N ASP A 629 -5.15 19.27 26.23
CA ASP A 629 -4.82 20.00 27.45
C ASP A 629 -3.47 20.71 27.35
N PHE A 630 -3.36 21.89 27.94
CA PHE A 630 -2.16 22.72 27.91
C PHE A 630 -1.96 23.45 29.23
N ARG A 631 -0.74 23.97 29.48
CA ARG A 631 -0.45 24.74 30.68
C ARG A 631 -0.44 26.22 30.34
N VAL A 632 -1.13 27.02 31.15
CA VAL A 632 -1.19 28.49 30.97
C VAL A 632 0.21 29.13 31.07
N LEU A 633 1.13 28.52 31.82
CA LEU A 633 2.50 29.00 32.00
C LEU A 633 3.41 28.73 30.78
N ASP A 634 2.95 28.03 29.76
CA ASP A 634 3.76 27.71 28.60
C ASP A 634 4.17 28.98 27.80
N SER A 635 5.29 28.89 27.09
CA SER A 635 5.77 30.00 26.25
C SER A 635 4.80 30.32 25.10
N MET A 636 4.75 31.58 24.67
CA MET A 636 3.90 32.04 23.56
C MET A 636 4.10 31.24 22.25
N LYS A 637 5.35 30.83 21.95
CA LYS A 637 5.67 29.99 20.78
C LYS A 637 5.12 28.57 20.91
N SER A 638 5.19 27.99 22.10
CA SER A 638 4.62 26.67 22.40
C SER A 638 3.09 26.71 22.25
N LEU A 639 2.45 27.75 22.78
CA LEU A 639 1.01 27.93 22.72
C LEU A 639 0.51 28.10 21.27
N ALA A 640 1.25 28.85 20.43
CA ALA A 640 0.94 28.98 19.01
C ALA A 640 1.04 27.65 18.25
N SER A 641 2.07 26.83 18.56
CA SER A 641 2.22 25.50 17.94
C SER A 641 1.13 24.54 18.42
N HIS A 642 0.77 24.62 19.70
CA HIS A 642 -0.30 23.83 20.30
C HIS A 642 -1.67 24.20 19.75
N PHE A 643 -1.93 25.48 19.49
CA PHE A 643 -3.16 25.92 18.83
C PHE A 643 -3.39 25.20 17.49
N TRP A 644 -2.37 25.16 16.62
CA TRP A 644 -2.48 24.46 15.35
C TRP A 644 -2.67 22.95 15.50
N TYR A 645 -2.05 22.35 16.53
CA TYR A 645 -2.30 20.96 16.89
C TYR A 645 -3.77 20.73 17.29
N VAL A 646 -4.33 21.60 18.14
CA VAL A 646 -5.73 21.51 18.59
C VAL A 646 -6.70 21.68 17.42
N VAL A 647 -6.46 22.63 16.51
CA VAL A 647 -7.27 22.80 15.28
C VAL A 647 -7.26 21.53 14.43
N PHE A 648 -6.08 20.94 14.20
CA PHE A 648 -5.93 19.70 13.43
C PHE A 648 -6.72 18.54 14.05
N VAL A 649 -6.61 18.36 15.37
CA VAL A 649 -7.33 17.28 16.08
C VAL A 649 -8.84 17.55 16.11
N ALA A 650 -9.27 18.80 16.32
CA ALA A 650 -10.68 19.18 16.34
C ALA A 650 -11.37 18.90 15.00
N ASN A 651 -10.77 19.33 13.89
CA ASN A 651 -11.29 19.06 12.56
C ASN A 651 -11.35 17.54 12.26
N SER A 652 -10.32 16.80 12.64
CA SER A 652 -10.26 15.34 12.44
C SER A 652 -11.27 14.59 13.30
N LEU A 653 -11.54 15.03 14.54
CA LEU A 653 -12.60 14.46 15.39
C LEU A 653 -14.01 14.79 14.90
N SER A 654 -14.22 15.99 14.32
CA SER A 654 -15.53 16.40 13.79
C SER A 654 -15.98 15.55 12.59
N THR A 655 -15.02 15.08 11.79
CA THR A 655 -15.27 14.27 10.59
C THR A 655 -15.27 12.77 10.89
N LEU A 656 -14.75 12.35 12.05
CA LEU A 656 -14.71 10.95 12.45
C LEU A 656 -16.11 10.34 12.61
N HIS A 657 -16.30 9.16 12.01
CA HIS A 657 -17.52 8.38 12.18
C HIS A 657 -17.38 7.44 13.39
N PHE A 658 -18.15 7.70 14.45
CA PHE A 658 -18.19 6.83 15.62
C PHE A 658 -19.10 5.64 15.36
N TYR A 659 -18.68 4.46 15.80
CA TYR A 659 -19.44 3.21 15.66
C TYR A 659 -20.46 3.02 16.78
N SER A 660 -20.16 3.52 17.98
CA SER A 660 -21.03 3.38 19.16
C SER A 660 -21.27 4.69 19.90
N VAL A 661 -22.43 4.82 20.53
CA VAL A 661 -22.78 6.03 21.31
C VAL A 661 -21.83 6.20 22.51
N GLU A 662 -21.29 5.10 23.05
CA GLU A 662 -20.27 5.12 24.11
C GLU A 662 -18.99 5.86 23.68
N GLU A 663 -18.58 5.73 22.41
CA GLU A 663 -17.41 6.45 21.88
C GLU A 663 -17.66 7.96 21.89
N VAL A 664 -18.87 8.39 21.49
CA VAL A 664 -19.28 9.79 21.50
C VAL A 664 -19.23 10.35 22.93
N TYR A 665 -19.79 9.63 23.91
CA TYR A 665 -19.72 10.02 25.31
C TYR A 665 -18.29 10.06 25.86
N THR A 666 -17.43 9.14 25.42
CA THR A 666 -16.01 9.11 25.83
C THR A 666 -15.26 10.34 25.35
N VAL A 667 -15.52 10.79 24.12
CA VAL A 667 -14.93 12.03 23.58
C VAL A 667 -15.44 13.25 24.34
N ILE A 668 -16.76 13.38 24.53
CA ILE A 668 -17.36 14.49 25.26
C ILE A 668 -16.80 14.56 26.69
N HIS A 669 -16.76 13.44 27.42
CA HIS A 669 -16.17 13.37 28.76
C HIS A 669 -14.69 13.80 28.79
N GLY A 670 -13.92 13.39 27.77
CA GLY A 670 -12.52 13.77 27.64
C GLY A 670 -12.34 15.27 27.40
N LEU A 671 -13.19 15.89 26.58
CA LEU A 671 -13.18 17.33 26.29
C LEU A 671 -13.66 18.13 27.51
N ASP A 672 -14.73 17.70 28.18
CA ASP A 672 -15.26 18.33 29.38
C ASP A 672 -14.20 18.39 30.49
N LYS A 673 -13.36 17.36 30.62
CA LYS A 673 -12.25 17.36 31.59
C LYS A 673 -11.21 18.45 31.31
N VAL A 674 -10.92 18.72 30.03
CA VAL A 674 -10.00 19.81 29.63
C VAL A 674 -10.62 21.17 29.94
N LEU A 675 -11.90 21.35 29.58
CA LEU A 675 -12.66 22.57 29.85
C LEU A 675 -12.82 22.83 31.35
N SER A 676 -13.14 21.82 32.16
CA SER A 676 -13.31 21.97 33.61
C SER A 676 -11.98 22.19 34.37
N GLY A 677 -10.86 21.70 33.84
CA GLY A 677 -9.56 21.85 34.47
C GLY A 677 -8.88 23.16 34.05
N THR A 678 -8.46 23.20 32.79
CA THR A 678 -7.69 24.32 32.24
C THR A 678 -8.59 25.50 31.91
N GLY A 679 -9.82 25.26 31.47
CA GLY A 679 -10.78 26.34 31.20
C GLY A 679 -11.13 27.15 32.44
N VAL A 680 -11.42 26.52 33.59
CA VAL A 680 -11.66 27.24 34.86
C VAL A 680 -10.43 28.05 35.29
N SER A 681 -9.24 27.48 35.15
CA SER A 681 -7.99 28.17 35.48
C SER A 681 -7.78 29.42 34.62
N VAL A 682 -8.05 29.33 33.31
CA VAL A 682 -7.97 30.47 32.38
C VAL A 682 -9.09 31.48 32.65
N SER A 683 -10.31 31.01 32.97
CA SER A 683 -11.46 31.85 33.30
C SER A 683 -11.19 32.74 34.51
N ASN A 684 -10.63 32.16 35.58
CA ASN A 684 -10.26 32.92 36.78
C ASN A 684 -9.20 33.99 36.47
N LEU A 685 -8.21 33.67 35.62
CA LEU A 685 -7.19 34.63 35.21
C LEU A 685 -7.75 35.76 34.32
N ILE A 686 -8.73 35.45 33.47
CA ILE A 686 -9.45 36.45 32.68
C ILE A 686 -10.27 37.36 33.61
N GLU A 687 -10.98 36.79 34.58
CA GLU A 687 -11.77 37.53 35.58
C GLU A 687 -10.89 38.46 36.42
N GLU A 688 -9.78 37.96 36.99
CA GLU A 688 -8.82 38.77 37.74
C GLU A 688 -8.27 39.95 36.90
N ARG A 689 -8.06 39.73 35.60
CA ARG A 689 -7.60 40.78 34.68
C ARG A 689 -8.72 41.78 34.34
N LEU A 690 -9.95 41.31 34.16
CA LEU A 690 -11.13 42.16 33.94
C LEU A 690 -11.44 43.02 35.19
N GLU A 691 -11.20 42.50 36.39
CA GLU A 691 -11.31 43.21 37.67
C GLU A 691 -10.19 44.25 37.90
N GLY A 692 -9.21 44.35 37.00
CA GLY A 692 -8.16 45.37 37.03
C GLY A 692 -6.90 45.00 37.84
N LYS A 693 -6.71 43.73 38.21
CA LYS A 693 -5.48 43.28 38.89
C LYS A 693 -4.32 43.20 37.88
N THR A 694 -3.28 44.00 38.11
CA THR A 694 -2.10 44.09 37.23
C THR A 694 -0.88 43.33 37.73
N GLU A 695 -0.79 43.04 39.04
CA GLU A 695 0.32 42.30 39.65
C GLU A 695 0.15 40.79 39.50
N GLY A 696 1.10 40.12 38.85
CA GLY A 696 1.13 38.65 38.70
C GLY A 696 0.28 38.07 37.57
N VAL A 697 -0.51 38.88 36.85
CA VAL A 697 -1.40 38.42 35.77
C VAL A 697 -0.75 38.59 34.39
N GLU A 698 -0.83 37.54 33.58
CA GLU A 698 -0.27 37.44 32.22
C GLU A 698 -0.89 38.47 31.24
N SER A 699 -0.21 38.74 30.12
CA SER A 699 -0.67 39.73 29.12
C SER A 699 -1.98 39.32 28.44
N TRP A 700 -2.77 40.31 27.98
CA TRP A 700 -3.99 40.07 27.19
C TRP A 700 -3.72 39.23 25.94
N GLU A 701 -2.55 39.38 25.33
CA GLU A 701 -2.13 38.56 24.18
C GLU A 701 -2.04 37.07 24.54
N LYS A 702 -1.44 36.75 25.69
CA LYS A 702 -1.29 35.36 26.16
C LYS A 702 -2.63 34.77 26.56
N LEU A 703 -3.44 35.53 27.30
CA LEU A 703 -4.80 35.12 27.68
C LEU A 703 -5.68 34.88 26.45
N ALA A 704 -5.61 35.73 25.43
CA ALA A 704 -6.37 35.57 24.18
C ALA A 704 -5.95 34.31 23.41
N ARG A 705 -4.65 33.98 23.37
CA ARG A 705 -4.17 32.72 22.76
C ARG A 705 -4.68 31.49 23.53
N CYS A 706 -4.67 31.53 24.87
CA CYS A 706 -5.25 30.46 25.70
C CYS A 706 -6.76 30.33 25.45
N ALA A 707 -7.48 31.44 25.38
CA ALA A 707 -8.92 31.50 25.13
C ALA A 707 -9.27 30.89 23.76
N VAL A 708 -8.53 31.23 22.71
CA VAL A 708 -8.71 30.69 21.36
C VAL A 708 -8.50 29.17 21.30
N VAL A 709 -7.52 28.63 22.03
CA VAL A 709 -7.32 27.17 22.14
C VAL A 709 -8.53 26.51 22.82
N LEU A 710 -9.01 27.08 23.92
CA LEU A 710 -10.19 26.56 24.64
C LEU A 710 -11.45 26.65 23.79
N HIS A 711 -11.62 27.72 23.01
CA HIS A 711 -12.74 27.86 22.08
C HIS A 711 -12.76 26.72 21.05
N ALA A 712 -11.61 26.35 20.47
CA ALA A 712 -11.55 25.22 19.52
C ALA A 712 -11.97 23.89 20.16
N VAL A 713 -11.61 23.66 21.44
CA VAL A 713 -12.05 22.49 22.22
C VAL A 713 -13.55 22.53 22.50
N TRP A 714 -14.09 23.69 22.88
CA TRP A 714 -15.52 23.89 23.10
C TRP A 714 -16.32 23.71 21.80
N ALA A 715 -15.84 24.26 20.69
CA ALA A 715 -16.51 24.19 19.39
C ALA A 715 -16.63 22.75 18.88
N VAL A 716 -15.56 21.93 18.99
CA VAL A 716 -15.65 20.51 18.62
C VAL A 716 -16.58 19.72 19.54
N ARG A 717 -16.61 20.06 20.83
CA ARG A 717 -17.53 19.46 21.80
C ARG A 717 -18.99 19.72 21.44
N GLN A 718 -19.35 20.99 21.16
CA GLN A 718 -20.72 21.35 20.76
C GLN A 718 -21.10 20.73 19.42
N PHE A 719 -20.19 20.72 18.46
CA PHE A 719 -20.43 20.08 17.16
C PHE A 719 -20.72 18.57 17.30
N ILE A 720 -19.93 17.84 18.10
CA ILE A 720 -20.15 16.40 18.31
C ILE A 720 -21.48 16.15 19.04
N LYS A 721 -21.82 16.98 20.04
CA LYS A 721 -23.10 16.92 20.75
C LYS A 721 -24.28 17.08 19.78
N ALA A 722 -24.25 18.10 18.93
CA ALA A 722 -25.28 18.38 17.93
C ALA A 722 -25.35 17.27 16.86
N ALA A 723 -24.21 16.86 16.30
CA ALA A 723 -24.13 15.89 15.21
C ALA A 723 -24.70 14.51 15.58
N TYR A 724 -24.62 14.10 16.86
CA TYR A 724 -25.12 12.81 17.36
C TYR A 724 -26.34 12.93 18.28
N ASN A 725 -26.92 14.12 18.43
CA ASN A 725 -28.08 14.40 19.29
C ASN A 725 -27.93 13.87 20.72
N VAL A 726 -26.83 14.23 21.38
CA VAL A 726 -26.51 13.77 22.74
C VAL A 726 -27.07 14.75 23.77
N SER A 727 -27.88 14.26 24.71
CA SER A 727 -28.39 15.06 25.84
C SER A 727 -27.29 15.35 26.86
N GLU A 728 -27.27 16.57 27.42
CA GLU A 728 -26.26 17.02 28.39
C GLU A 728 -26.25 16.16 29.67
N LEU A 729 -27.43 15.80 30.19
CA LEU A 729 -27.58 14.97 31.38
C LEU A 729 -26.88 13.61 31.25
N LYS A 730 -27.11 12.90 30.13
CA LYS A 730 -26.50 11.59 29.89
C LYS A 730 -24.98 11.68 29.67
N ALA A 731 -24.49 12.79 29.13
CA ALA A 731 -23.05 13.01 28.99
C ALA A 731 -22.37 13.18 30.36
N ARG A 732 -23.02 13.89 31.29
CA ARG A 732 -22.53 14.08 32.67
C ARG A 732 -22.57 12.80 33.51
N GLU A 733 -23.60 11.97 33.33
CA GLU A 733 -23.73 10.69 34.04
C GLU A 733 -22.76 9.60 33.51
N PHE A 734 -22.18 9.81 32.34
CA PHE A 734 -21.30 8.82 31.72
C PHE A 734 -19.98 8.67 32.48
N VAL A 735 -19.68 7.43 32.88
CA VAL A 735 -18.42 7.06 33.51
C VAL A 735 -17.66 6.09 32.61
N PRO A 736 -16.49 6.47 32.06
CA PRO A 736 -15.77 5.62 31.12
C PRO A 736 -15.46 4.22 31.67
N SER A 737 -15.22 4.07 32.98
CA SER A 737 -14.85 2.79 33.61
C SER A 737 -15.99 1.80 33.78
N LYS A 738 -17.25 2.23 33.69
CA LYS A 738 -18.42 1.36 33.84
C LYS A 738 -18.95 0.96 32.46
N PRO A 739 -18.86 -0.32 32.06
CA PRO A 739 -19.39 -0.72 30.78
C PRO A 739 -20.92 -0.62 30.79
N GLY A 740 -21.49 0.22 29.92
CA GLY A 740 -22.92 0.22 29.66
C GLY A 740 -23.40 -1.12 29.09
N LYS A 741 -24.66 -1.49 29.35
CA LYS A 741 -25.35 -2.62 28.67
C LYS A 741 -25.42 -2.31 27.17
N ASP A 742 -24.75 -3.14 26.37
CA ASP A 742 -24.64 -3.15 24.90
C ASP A 742 -24.43 -1.79 24.20
N PRO A 743 -23.32 -1.59 23.48
CA PRO A 743 -23.07 -0.34 22.78
C PRO A 743 -24.09 -0.14 21.67
N LYS A 744 -25.08 0.74 21.89
CA LYS A 744 -25.98 1.21 20.83
C LYS A 744 -25.15 1.82 19.70
N PRO A 745 -25.51 1.59 18.42
CA PRO A 745 -24.82 2.21 17.30
C PRO A 745 -25.01 3.72 17.35
N ALA A 746 -23.95 4.48 17.12
CA ALA A 746 -24.06 5.93 17.00
C ALA A 746 -24.67 6.28 15.63
N THR A 747 -25.72 7.12 15.64
CA THR A 747 -26.35 7.60 14.41
C THR A 747 -26.08 9.09 14.30
N ARG A 748 -25.33 9.48 13.26
CA ARG A 748 -25.12 10.89 12.93
C ARG A 748 -26.37 11.43 12.25
N LEU A 749 -26.82 12.62 12.65
CA LEU A 749 -27.98 13.28 12.06
C LEU A 749 -27.75 13.60 10.57
N ALA A 750 -28.81 13.54 9.77
CA ALA A 750 -28.73 13.73 8.32
C ALA A 750 -28.21 15.12 7.92
N ALA A 751 -28.58 16.17 8.67
CA ALA A 751 -28.06 17.52 8.47
C ALA A 751 -26.53 17.57 8.58
N TYR A 752 -25.97 16.80 9.51
CA TYR A 752 -24.54 16.78 9.78
C TYR A 752 -23.79 15.70 8.99
N ALA A 753 -24.43 14.99 8.07
CA ALA A 753 -23.84 13.82 7.39
C ALA A 753 -22.57 14.19 6.60
N ASN A 754 -22.55 15.36 5.97
CA ASN A 754 -21.42 15.88 5.19
C ASN A 754 -20.87 17.21 5.75
N GLU A 755 -21.41 17.70 6.86
CA GLU A 755 -20.92 18.93 7.48
C GLU A 755 -19.67 18.66 8.30
N ARG A 756 -18.77 19.64 8.25
CA ARG A 756 -17.53 19.68 9.04
C ARG A 756 -17.59 20.86 9.99
N LEU A 757 -16.87 20.76 11.10
CA LEU A 757 -16.68 21.90 11.99
C LEU A 757 -16.02 23.03 11.20
N ASN A 758 -16.66 24.19 11.16
CA ASN A 758 -16.07 25.39 10.58
C ASN A 758 -15.56 26.28 11.71
N LEU A 759 -14.24 26.26 11.91
CA LEU A 759 -13.55 27.13 12.87
C LEU A 759 -13.27 28.53 12.27
N ILE A 760 -13.53 28.75 10.98
CA ILE A 760 -13.28 30.05 10.32
C ILE A 760 -14.58 30.88 10.28
N ARG A 761 -14.49 32.12 10.75
CA ARG A 761 -15.53 33.15 10.64
C ARG A 761 -15.95 33.36 9.18
N GLN A 762 -17.20 33.08 8.83
CA GLN A 762 -17.79 33.61 7.59
C GLN A 762 -18.50 34.92 7.90
N PRO A 763 -18.19 36.04 7.20
CA PRO A 763 -18.70 37.36 7.55
C PRO A 763 -20.22 37.58 7.39
N ASN A 764 -20.99 36.61 6.87
CA ASN A 764 -22.37 36.83 6.41
C ASN A 764 -23.45 35.88 6.99
N SER A 765 -23.21 35.15 8.07
CA SER A 765 -24.26 34.33 8.72
C SER A 765 -24.76 34.98 10.01
N GLU A 766 -26.08 35.05 10.20
CA GLU A 766 -26.75 35.60 11.40
C GLU A 766 -26.39 34.87 12.71
N GLU A 767 -25.70 33.72 12.64
CA GLU A 767 -25.07 33.00 13.77
C GLU A 767 -23.79 33.68 14.33
N ALA A 768 -23.45 34.88 13.85
CA ALA A 768 -22.18 35.57 14.09
C ALA A 768 -21.88 36.02 15.53
N THR A 769 -22.82 35.90 16.48
CA THR A 769 -22.65 36.41 17.85
C THR A 769 -21.91 35.45 18.81
N THR A 770 -21.68 34.19 18.46
CA THR A 770 -21.08 33.17 19.35
C THR A 770 -19.71 32.64 18.93
N MET A 771 -19.16 33.05 17.77
CA MET A 771 -17.90 32.52 17.23
C MET A 771 -16.70 33.45 17.51
N VAL A 772 -15.63 32.91 18.12
CA VAL A 772 -14.41 33.66 18.47
C VAL A 772 -13.52 33.81 17.23
N ASP A 773 -12.98 35.01 16.99
CA ASP A 773 -12.03 35.24 15.89
C ASP A 773 -10.69 34.53 16.16
N MET A 774 -10.41 33.45 15.42
CA MET A 774 -9.18 32.67 15.54
C MET A 774 -8.13 32.98 14.46
N VAL A 775 -8.39 33.91 13.54
CA VAL A 775 -7.58 34.14 12.34
C VAL A 775 -6.79 35.44 12.43
N SER A 776 -7.39 36.50 12.99
CA SER A 776 -6.76 37.81 13.08
C SER A 776 -5.50 37.80 13.97
N PRO A 777 -4.49 38.65 13.69
CA PRO A 777 -3.29 38.75 14.51
C PRO A 777 -3.61 39.15 15.96
N PHE A 778 -2.75 38.74 16.90
CA PHE A 778 -2.91 39.02 18.33
C PHE A 778 -2.34 40.39 18.74
N ASP A 779 -1.93 41.22 17.78
CA ASP A 779 -1.33 42.53 18.05
C ASP A 779 -2.36 43.58 18.49
N ASN A 780 -3.65 43.34 18.25
CA ASN A 780 -4.74 44.24 18.64
C ASN A 780 -5.31 43.85 20.03
N GLU A 781 -5.08 44.70 21.02
CA GLU A 781 -5.52 44.50 22.39
C GLU A 781 -7.05 44.49 22.56
N GLU A 782 -7.80 45.33 21.84
CA GLU A 782 -9.27 45.35 21.90
C GLU A 782 -9.87 44.02 21.42
N LEU A 783 -9.32 43.47 20.32
CA LEU A 783 -9.76 42.19 19.79
C LEU A 783 -9.43 41.04 20.75
N ASN A 784 -8.28 41.10 21.42
CA ASN A 784 -7.89 40.13 22.44
C ASN A 784 -8.84 40.15 23.65
N ILE A 785 -9.28 41.34 24.07
CA ILE A 785 -10.27 41.47 25.15
C ILE A 785 -11.61 40.87 24.72
N ILE A 786 -12.07 41.12 23.48
CA ILE A 786 -13.31 40.52 22.95
C ILE A 786 -13.20 38.98 22.96
N ARG A 787 -12.09 38.42 22.46
CA ARG A 787 -11.83 36.97 22.47
C ARG A 787 -11.93 36.37 23.87
N CYS A 788 -11.29 37.01 24.85
CA CYS A 788 -11.32 36.55 26.24
C CYS A 788 -12.73 36.62 26.85
N LYS A 789 -13.48 37.70 26.59
CA LYS A 789 -14.86 37.86 27.10
C LYS A 789 -15.80 36.81 26.53
N THR A 790 -15.78 36.57 25.21
CA THR A 790 -16.63 35.55 24.58
C THR A 790 -16.34 34.15 25.11
N VAL A 791 -15.06 33.81 25.35
CA VAL A 791 -14.70 32.50 25.92
C VAL A 791 -15.06 32.39 27.40
N PHE A 792 -14.96 33.49 28.15
CA PHE A 792 -15.41 33.55 29.55
C PHE A 792 -16.92 33.29 29.66
N GLU A 793 -17.72 33.89 28.77
CA GLU A 793 -19.16 33.63 28.66
C GLU A 793 -19.44 32.16 28.30
N GLN A 794 -18.72 31.58 27.32
CA GLN A 794 -18.85 30.17 26.92
C GLN A 794 -18.50 29.15 28.01
N LEU A 795 -17.61 29.53 28.92
CA LEU A 795 -17.17 28.68 30.04
C LEU A 795 -18.03 28.88 31.30
N SER A 796 -18.95 29.84 31.29
CA SER A 796 -19.81 30.14 32.43
C SER A 796 -20.82 28.99 32.69
N PRO A 797 -21.16 28.70 33.95
CA PRO A 797 -21.99 27.53 34.32
C PRO A 797 -23.40 27.49 33.72
N GLU A 798 -23.91 28.62 33.22
CA GLU A 798 -25.28 28.78 32.70
C GLU A 798 -25.48 28.10 31.33
N GLU A 799 -24.51 28.16 30.42
CA GLU A 799 -24.62 27.54 29.08
C GLU A 799 -24.64 26.00 29.13
N PHE A 800 -24.10 25.39 30.19
CA PHE A 800 -24.14 23.94 30.35
C PHE A 800 -25.46 23.41 30.94
N GLN A 801 -26.46 24.27 31.17
CA GLN A 801 -27.79 23.88 31.68
C GLN A 801 -28.88 23.87 30.59
N ASP A 802 -28.68 24.54 29.46
CA ASP A 802 -29.72 24.71 28.45
C ASP A 802 -29.63 23.67 27.32
N ASP A 803 -30.56 22.71 27.34
CA ASP A 803 -30.85 21.80 26.22
C ASP A 803 -31.69 22.48 25.10
N ASN A 804 -31.81 23.82 25.08
CA ASN A 804 -32.89 24.53 24.37
C ASN A 804 -32.49 25.50 23.24
N ILE A 805 -31.30 25.39 22.64
CA ILE A 805 -30.88 26.37 21.60
C ILE A 805 -31.29 25.98 20.16
N LEU A 806 -31.89 24.81 19.89
CA LEU A 806 -32.29 24.42 18.52
C LEU A 806 -33.80 24.23 18.29
N ALA A 807 -34.66 24.57 19.26
CA ALA A 807 -36.10 24.41 19.11
C ALA A 807 -36.83 25.59 18.44
N HIS A 808 -36.16 26.72 18.19
CA HIS A 808 -36.86 27.97 17.81
C HIS A 808 -36.92 28.33 16.32
N ASN A 809 -36.45 27.49 15.40
CA ASN A 809 -36.51 27.79 13.95
C ASN A 809 -37.40 26.89 13.09
N ASN A 810 -38.33 26.12 13.68
CA ASN A 810 -39.38 25.42 12.92
C ASN A 810 -40.76 25.91 13.36
N GLY A 811 -41.14 27.10 12.90
CA GLY A 811 -42.47 27.65 13.11
C GLY A 811 -42.85 28.63 12.02
N ASN A 812 -43.29 28.12 10.86
CA ASN A 812 -44.37 28.70 10.06
C ASN A 812 -44.67 27.83 8.84
N ASP A 813 -45.65 26.95 8.97
CA ASP A 813 -46.67 26.73 7.94
C ASP A 813 -47.81 25.89 8.54
N LYS A 814 -48.80 26.58 9.10
CA LYS A 814 -50.13 26.02 9.33
C LYS A 814 -51.10 26.70 8.39
N GLY A 815 -51.30 26.08 7.23
CA GLY A 815 -52.44 26.31 6.34
C GLY A 815 -53.62 25.42 6.74
N ASN A 816 -54.79 26.04 6.81
CA ASN A 816 -56.12 25.53 7.15
C ASN A 816 -56.56 24.24 6.42
N GLY A 817 -57.49 23.49 7.03
CA GLY A 817 -58.32 22.53 6.28
C GLY A 817 -59.07 21.46 7.09
N GLU A 818 -60.09 21.88 7.84
CA GLU A 818 -61.41 21.22 7.97
C GLU A 818 -61.58 19.70 8.16
N SER A 819 -62.12 19.37 9.35
CA SER A 819 -63.41 18.70 9.56
C SER A 819 -63.58 17.15 9.52
N ASN A 820 -64.41 16.72 10.49
CA ASN A 820 -65.36 15.61 10.48
C ASN A 820 -64.99 14.22 11.04
N ASN A 821 -65.18 14.09 12.36
CA ASN A 821 -66.29 13.37 13.03
C ASN A 821 -66.69 11.93 12.61
N ILE A 822 -66.93 11.09 13.64
CA ILE A 822 -67.96 10.03 13.79
C ILE A 822 -67.51 8.54 13.81
N ASN A 823 -67.55 8.01 15.04
CA ASN A 823 -68.15 6.76 15.57
C ASN A 823 -67.70 5.33 15.17
N SER A 824 -67.25 4.66 16.23
CA SER A 824 -67.91 3.52 16.91
C SER A 824 -67.64 2.07 16.50
N ASN A 825 -67.45 1.30 17.58
CA ASN A 825 -67.99 -0.03 17.88
C ASN A 825 -67.06 -1.26 17.83
N ASN A 826 -66.85 -1.74 19.05
CA ASN A 826 -67.19 -3.08 19.56
C ASN A 826 -66.12 -4.19 19.64
N ASN A 827 -65.82 -4.51 20.91
CA ASN A 827 -65.95 -5.82 21.57
C ASN A 827 -65.10 -7.01 21.13
N ASN A 828 -64.17 -7.39 22.00
CA ASN A 828 -64.17 -8.60 22.86
C ASN A 828 -62.72 -8.80 23.32
N GLY A 829 -62.37 -8.98 24.59
CA GLY A 829 -63.04 -9.68 25.67
C GLY A 829 -62.09 -10.78 26.17
N TYR A 830 -61.97 -10.91 27.50
CA TYR A 830 -61.21 -11.89 28.30
C TYR A 830 -59.78 -11.55 28.71
N GLY A 831 -59.66 -11.14 29.98
CA GLY A 831 -58.49 -11.35 30.82
C GLY A 831 -58.73 -12.46 31.86
N VAL A 832 -57.85 -12.45 32.87
CA VAL A 832 -57.86 -13.23 34.14
C VAL A 832 -57.20 -14.62 33.97
N ASP A 833 -56.18 -15.04 34.74
CA ASP A 833 -56.15 -15.10 36.21
C ASP A 833 -54.75 -15.16 36.87
N ILE A 834 -54.70 -14.77 38.15
CA ILE A 834 -53.60 -14.85 39.11
C ILE A 834 -53.91 -15.99 40.08
N GLY A 835 -52.92 -16.77 40.55
CA GLY A 835 -53.12 -17.60 41.76
C GLY A 835 -52.10 -18.72 42.05
N ASP A 836 -51.22 -18.43 43.01
CA ASP A 836 -50.37 -19.28 43.86
C ASP A 836 -50.65 -20.80 44.00
N ILE A 837 -49.58 -21.61 43.95
CA ILE A 837 -49.39 -22.78 44.86
C ILE A 837 -47.90 -22.91 45.25
N ALA A 838 -47.67 -23.02 46.56
CA ALA A 838 -46.37 -23.15 47.20
C ALA A 838 -45.92 -24.61 47.48
N ARG A 839 -44.62 -24.74 47.78
CA ARG A 839 -43.91 -25.74 48.64
C ARG A 839 -43.27 -26.99 48.01
N LYS A 840 -41.92 -27.04 48.10
CA LYS A 840 -41.07 -27.98 48.90
C LYS A 840 -39.58 -27.63 48.62
N ARG A 841 -38.86 -26.94 49.51
CA ARG A 841 -37.98 -27.42 50.61
C ARG A 841 -36.96 -28.52 50.23
N SER A 842 -35.67 -28.19 50.30
CA SER A 842 -34.53 -28.96 50.87
C SER A 842 -33.21 -28.41 50.28
N THR A 843 -32.51 -27.46 50.93
CA THR A 843 -31.39 -27.64 51.89
C THR A 843 -30.13 -28.29 51.31
N TYR A 844 -29.06 -27.51 51.08
CA TYR A 844 -27.85 -27.46 51.92
C TYR A 844 -26.89 -26.39 51.36
N SER A 845 -26.33 -25.60 52.27
CA SER A 845 -25.25 -24.62 52.06
C SER A 845 -24.04 -25.07 52.91
N PRO A 846 -23.01 -24.23 53.10
CA PRO A 846 -21.64 -24.29 52.59
C PRO A 846 -20.70 -25.09 53.53
N ASP A 847 -19.40 -25.29 53.28
CA ASP A 847 -18.30 -24.34 53.56
C ASP A 847 -16.93 -25.11 53.43
N PRO A 848 -15.74 -24.65 53.90
CA PRO A 848 -14.57 -24.35 53.06
C PRO A 848 -13.29 -25.17 53.39
N GLN A 849 -12.16 -24.75 52.80
CA GLN A 849 -10.75 -25.02 53.14
C GLN A 849 -9.99 -26.17 52.46
N ASP A 850 -8.73 -25.80 52.15
CA ASP A 850 -7.54 -26.58 51.81
C ASP A 850 -7.48 -27.28 50.43
N ASP A 851 -6.69 -26.72 49.51
CA ASP A 851 -5.27 -27.07 49.54
C ASP A 851 -4.39 -26.14 48.68
N LEU A 852 -3.30 -25.69 49.29
CA LEU A 852 -2.16 -25.08 48.64
C LEU A 852 -1.52 -26.10 47.69
N HIS A 853 -1.09 -25.68 46.50
CA HIS A 853 0.31 -25.80 46.06
C HIS A 853 0.53 -25.38 44.60
N LYS A 854 1.68 -24.71 44.40
CA LYS A 854 2.46 -24.54 43.15
C LYS A 854 2.08 -23.40 42.20
N ARG A 855 2.41 -22.18 42.65
CA ARG A 855 3.26 -21.27 41.85
C ARG A 855 4.73 -21.58 42.14
N ALA A 856 5.54 -21.76 41.09
CA ALA A 856 6.90 -21.23 40.91
C ALA A 856 7.77 -22.16 40.05
N ARG A 857 8.53 -21.53 39.14
CA ARG A 857 9.85 -21.92 38.60
C ARG A 857 9.85 -23.06 37.56
N TYR A 858 10.64 -23.10 36.50
CA TYR A 858 11.83 -22.40 35.92
C TYR A 858 11.76 -22.80 34.40
N ASP A 859 12.38 -22.21 33.38
CA ASP A 859 13.55 -21.37 33.14
C ASP A 859 13.30 -20.55 31.85
#